data_AF-A0A4U0NMK7-F1
#
_entry.id   AF-A0A4U0NMK7-F1
#
_cell.length_a   1.000
_cell.length_b   1.000
_cell.length_c   1.000
_cell.angle_alpha   90.00
_cell.angle_beta   90.00
_cell.angle_gamma   90.00
#
_symmetry.space_group_name_H-M   'P 1'
#
loop_
_entity.id
_entity.type
_entity.pdbx_description
1 polymer ?
#
loop_
_entity_poly.entity_id
_entity_poly.type
_entity_poly.pdbx_seq_one_letter_code
_entity_poly.pdbx_strand_id
1 'polypeptide(L)'
;MAPPAPQGRRSSAFTRLLRHGFTDPSAAGRLLDVPAFASVRDDSVLLEALSATADPDLALLGLVRLVEALDQDEQQSLLSTIVSAKPLRDRLLGVLGASEALGDHLARHPQDWHSLVTYESADLHPTTPEFEQALAEGIWGERGAGRSRADALRAAYRRCLLGIAARDVCGTTDVAEAAAELADLATATVRAALEISCEEQPDDAAVSRLSVLAMGKCGGRELNYVSDVDVIFVAEPKGELSRDGGEARALQAATRLASRMMRICSDVTAEGTIWPVDANLRPEGRNGPLVRTLSSHLAYYQRWAKTWEFQALLKARPMAGDLELGKEYVDALSQMVWQVAERENFVADVRQMRRRVVENIPADRVDRELKLGPGGLRDVEFAVQLLQLVHGRSDATLRSATTLEALGALAAGGYVGRQDAAALDAAYRFLRTLEHRIQLHRMRRTHLMPEEEADLRRLGRSMGLRTEPVDSLRKEWKWHAREVRRLHEKLFYRPLLDAVAHLETGETRLSAKAAGHRLEALGYADPVGALRHLEALASGVTRKAAIQRTLLPVLLAWFADSADPDAGLLNFRKVSDALGRTPWYLRLLRDEGAAAENLARVLSAGRLAPDLLLRAPEAVALLGAPDGLQPRGRDALEQEVLAAVGRADGAEAAVAVARGVRRRELFRTAAADLIGAYGTEGTPAEEDHGHAIDAVGSAVSDLNAATLAGALRAAVREQWGDTLPTRFAVIGVGRFGGHELSYGSDADVLFVHEPRDGADEHEAAKAAYAVANEMRRLLQLPSADPPLLIDADLRPEGRSGPLVRTLASYAAYYRRWSLVWEAQALLRAEPVAGDAELAQRFVDLIDPLRYPAEGLGEDAVREIRRLKARMESERLPRGADPTTHAKLGRGGLSDVEWTVQLLQMQHGWEYPGLRTTRTREALAAAHAAGLLDTEHAQILDEAWVLAARVRNAVMLVRGRPGDTFPVDGRELAAVGRYLGYEEGHVGEMLDDYRRITRRARGVVEEIFYGA
;
A
#
# COMPACT_ATOMS: atom_id res chain seq x y z
N MET A 1 -2.25 46.38 60.94
CA MET A 1 -2.41 46.50 59.48
C MET A 1 -2.93 45.16 58.97
N ALA A 2 -4.23 44.95 59.09
CA ALA A 2 -4.93 43.80 58.52
C ALA A 2 -4.79 43.77 56.98
N PRO A 3 -4.72 42.58 56.36
CA PRO A 3 -4.61 42.47 54.91
C PRO A 3 -5.97 42.77 54.25
N PRO A 4 -6.01 43.21 53.00
CA PRO A 4 -7.25 43.64 52.39
C PRO A 4 -8.10 42.41 52.03
N ALA A 5 -9.35 42.37 52.51
CA ALA A 5 -10.46 41.62 51.92
C ALA A 5 -10.34 41.34 50.38
N PRO A 6 -10.70 40.15 49.90
CA PRO A 6 -10.66 39.84 48.48
C PRO A 6 -11.89 40.40 47.75
N GLN A 7 -11.68 41.48 46.99
CA GLN A 7 -12.39 41.84 45.73
C GLN A 7 -12.96 40.65 44.91
N GLY A 8 -14.29 40.48 44.82
CA GLY A 8 -15.11 40.59 43.59
C GLY A 8 -15.91 39.32 43.18
N ARG A 9 -17.14 39.14 43.69
CA ARG A 9 -18.38 38.84 42.91
C ARG A 9 -18.24 38.82 41.36
N ARG A 10 -17.75 37.70 40.78
CA ARG A 10 -18.15 37.22 39.43
C ARG A 10 -19.69 37.27 39.24
N SER A 11 -20.17 38.27 38.48
CA SER A 11 -21.59 38.54 38.14
C SER A 11 -22.46 37.29 37.84
N SER A 12 -23.68 37.22 38.40
CA SER A 12 -24.72 36.24 38.03
C SER A 12 -24.88 36.01 36.51
N ALA A 13 -24.69 37.05 35.68
CA ALA A 13 -24.80 36.96 34.22
C ALA A 13 -23.66 36.11 33.59
N PHE A 14 -22.41 36.29 34.03
CA PHE A 14 -21.27 35.47 33.58
C PHE A 14 -21.52 33.97 33.81
N THR A 15 -21.96 33.60 35.01
CA THR A 15 -22.22 32.18 35.35
C THR A 15 -23.38 31.60 34.52
N ARG A 16 -24.40 32.43 34.24
CA ARG A 16 -25.54 32.04 33.38
C ARG A 16 -25.09 31.71 31.95
N LEU A 17 -24.30 32.58 31.32
CA LEU A 17 -23.80 32.33 29.95
C LEU A 17 -22.86 31.11 29.92
N LEU A 18 -21.96 30.95 30.89
CA LEU A 18 -21.14 29.73 30.98
C LEU A 18 -21.98 28.45 31.04
N ARG A 19 -23.11 28.45 31.79
CA ARG A 19 -24.02 27.30 31.86
C ARG A 19 -24.76 27.03 30.54
N HIS A 20 -24.96 28.04 29.70
CA HIS A 20 -25.52 27.92 28.34
C HIS A 20 -24.47 27.64 27.26
N GLY A 21 -23.24 27.29 27.64
CA GLY A 21 -22.26 26.74 26.70
C GLY A 21 -21.37 27.74 25.97
N PHE A 22 -21.47 29.04 26.30
CA PHE A 22 -20.56 30.08 25.81
C PHE A 22 -19.14 29.86 26.34
N THR A 23 -18.17 29.78 25.43
CA THR A 23 -16.75 29.69 25.74
C THR A 23 -16.15 31.06 26.11
N ASP A 24 -16.74 32.17 25.66
CA ASP A 24 -16.33 33.54 26.06
C ASP A 24 -17.50 34.35 26.65
N PRO A 25 -17.92 34.07 27.91
CA PRO A 25 -19.06 34.73 28.52
C PRO A 25 -18.96 36.25 28.64
N SER A 26 -17.74 36.78 28.77
CA SER A 26 -17.52 38.23 28.83
C SER A 26 -17.78 38.91 27.48
N ALA A 27 -17.29 38.36 26.37
CA ALA A 27 -17.63 38.88 25.04
C ALA A 27 -19.12 38.73 24.73
N ALA A 28 -19.72 37.56 25.00
CA ALA A 28 -21.16 37.34 24.80
C ALA A 28 -22.02 38.34 25.59
N GLY A 29 -21.69 38.64 26.86
CA GLY A 29 -22.37 39.69 27.63
C GLY A 29 -22.31 41.07 26.96
N ARG A 30 -21.15 41.47 26.40
CA ARG A 30 -21.05 42.75 25.66
C ARG A 30 -21.92 42.78 24.40
N LEU A 31 -21.99 41.68 23.65
CA LEU A 31 -22.85 41.58 22.46
C LEU A 31 -24.34 41.61 22.79
N LEU A 32 -24.75 41.07 23.94
CA LEU A 32 -26.13 41.16 24.41
C LEU A 32 -26.53 42.55 24.92
N ASP A 33 -25.57 43.41 25.26
CA ASP A 33 -25.83 44.74 25.81
C ASP A 33 -26.00 45.82 24.71
N VAL A 34 -25.96 45.42 23.43
CA VAL A 34 -26.18 46.31 22.28
C VAL A 34 -27.64 46.79 22.29
N PRO A 35 -27.94 48.09 22.04
CA PRO A 35 -29.27 48.65 22.24
C PRO A 35 -30.38 47.90 21.51
N ALA A 36 -30.11 47.39 20.31
CA ALA A 36 -31.08 46.60 19.52
C ALA A 36 -31.59 45.35 20.28
N PHE A 37 -30.80 44.75 21.17
CA PHE A 37 -31.20 43.55 21.94
C PHE A 37 -31.90 43.86 23.26
N ALA A 38 -32.23 45.12 23.58
CA ALA A 38 -32.73 45.46 24.91
C ALA A 38 -34.00 44.71 25.32
N SER A 39 -34.87 44.43 24.35
CA SER A 39 -36.14 43.72 24.52
C SER A 39 -35.99 42.21 24.74
N VAL A 40 -34.89 41.59 24.28
CA VAL A 40 -34.71 40.11 24.28
C VAL A 40 -33.46 39.65 25.02
N ARG A 41 -32.66 40.55 25.63
CA ARG A 41 -31.33 40.19 26.19
C ARG A 41 -31.36 39.22 27.37
N ASP A 42 -32.45 39.27 28.12
CA ASP A 42 -32.70 38.42 29.28
C ASP A 42 -33.77 37.34 29.00
N ASP A 43 -34.15 37.16 27.74
CA ASP A 43 -35.16 36.18 27.33
C ASP A 43 -34.60 34.76 27.42
N SER A 44 -35.25 33.92 28.23
CA SER A 44 -34.81 32.54 28.45
C SER A 44 -34.89 31.70 27.18
N VAL A 45 -35.90 31.93 26.32
CA VAL A 45 -36.07 31.23 25.04
C VAL A 45 -34.87 31.47 24.11
N LEU A 46 -34.44 32.72 23.94
CA LEU A 46 -33.26 33.04 23.13
C LEU A 46 -31.99 32.36 23.66
N LEU A 47 -31.69 32.50 24.96
CA LEU A 47 -30.49 31.89 25.55
C LEU A 47 -30.49 30.35 25.47
N GLU A 48 -31.65 29.70 25.64
CA GLU A 48 -31.75 28.25 25.48
C GLU A 48 -31.53 27.83 24.03
N ALA A 49 -32.12 28.55 23.07
CA ALA A 49 -31.89 28.30 21.65
C ALA A 49 -30.41 28.51 21.24
N LEU A 50 -29.73 29.58 21.70
CA LEU A 50 -28.29 29.76 21.45
C LEU A 50 -27.47 28.63 22.07
N SER A 51 -27.85 28.15 23.24
CA SER A 51 -27.18 27.02 23.89
C SER A 51 -27.35 25.72 23.08
N ALA A 52 -28.42 25.60 22.31
CA ALA A 52 -28.64 24.45 21.44
C ALA A 52 -27.87 24.51 20.12
N THR A 53 -27.12 25.58 19.81
CA THR A 53 -26.34 25.63 18.55
C THR A 53 -24.97 24.94 18.69
N ALA A 54 -24.31 24.69 17.56
CA ALA A 54 -22.95 24.11 17.52
C ALA A 54 -21.93 25.00 18.24
N ASP A 55 -22.00 26.31 18.03
CA ASP A 55 -21.17 27.33 18.67
C ASP A 55 -22.07 28.52 19.08
N PRO A 56 -22.38 28.67 20.39
CA PRO A 56 -23.22 29.74 20.90
C PRO A 56 -22.61 31.13 20.71
N ASP A 57 -21.29 31.24 20.87
CA ASP A 57 -20.56 32.49 20.67
C ASP A 57 -20.66 32.95 19.21
N LEU A 58 -20.44 32.03 18.25
CA LEU A 58 -20.54 32.34 16.82
C LEU A 58 -21.98 32.69 16.41
N ALA A 59 -22.97 31.91 16.83
CA ALA A 59 -24.39 32.22 16.58
C ALA A 59 -24.78 33.62 17.10
N LEU A 60 -24.36 33.99 18.32
CA LEU A 60 -24.67 35.31 18.87
C LEU A 60 -24.01 36.43 18.05
N LEU A 61 -22.74 36.26 17.69
CA LEU A 61 -22.01 37.25 16.89
C LEU A 61 -22.68 37.46 15.52
N GLY A 62 -23.03 36.36 14.86
CA GLY A 62 -23.70 36.45 13.58
C GLY A 62 -25.09 37.07 13.66
N LEU A 63 -25.83 36.77 14.74
CA LEU A 63 -27.13 37.38 15.00
C LEU A 63 -27.00 38.89 15.24
N VAL A 64 -26.00 39.33 16.01
CA VAL A 64 -25.78 40.78 16.23
C VAL A 64 -25.46 41.48 14.90
N ARG A 65 -24.59 40.89 14.07
CA ARG A 65 -24.18 41.53 12.81
C ARG A 65 -25.35 41.64 11.84
N LEU A 66 -26.13 40.58 11.71
CA LEU A 66 -27.41 40.62 10.99
C LEU A 66 -28.34 41.74 11.51
N VAL A 67 -28.59 41.82 12.82
CA VAL A 67 -29.49 42.85 13.38
C VAL A 67 -28.96 44.27 13.15
N GLU A 68 -27.64 44.48 13.24
CA GLU A 68 -27.07 45.82 12.99
C GLU A 68 -27.18 46.25 11.52
N ALA A 69 -27.21 45.29 10.59
CA ALA A 69 -27.37 45.56 9.17
C ALA A 69 -28.83 45.83 8.74
N LEU A 70 -29.82 45.50 9.59
CA LEU A 70 -31.24 45.78 9.34
C LEU A 70 -31.66 47.18 9.79
N ASP A 71 -32.65 47.77 9.10
CA ASP A 71 -33.41 48.94 9.58
C ASP A 71 -34.24 48.65 10.85
N GLN A 72 -34.67 49.69 11.58
CA GLN A 72 -35.32 49.54 12.89
C GLN A 72 -36.59 48.68 12.88
N ASP A 73 -37.44 48.82 11.86
CA ASP A 73 -38.68 48.04 11.74
C ASP A 73 -38.38 46.54 11.55
N GLU A 74 -37.46 46.18 10.64
CA GLU A 74 -36.99 44.80 10.44
C GLU A 74 -36.25 44.24 11.66
N GLN A 75 -35.47 45.05 12.39
CA GLN A 75 -34.81 44.57 13.62
C GLN A 75 -35.84 44.09 14.65
N GLN A 76 -36.93 44.85 14.82
CA GLN A 76 -38.01 44.50 15.74
C GLN A 76 -38.77 43.25 15.24
N SER A 77 -39.11 43.18 13.95
CA SER A 77 -39.72 41.99 13.32
C SER A 77 -38.84 40.74 13.51
N LEU A 78 -37.57 40.72 13.08
CA LEU A 78 -36.68 39.58 13.32
C LEU A 78 -36.60 39.15 14.80
N LEU A 79 -36.34 40.09 15.73
CA LEU A 79 -36.18 39.75 17.15
C LEU A 79 -37.47 39.22 17.78
N SER A 80 -38.62 39.80 17.45
CA SER A 80 -39.92 39.29 17.90
C SER A 80 -40.17 37.87 17.37
N THR A 81 -39.87 37.63 16.09
CA THR A 81 -40.09 36.34 15.46
C THR A 81 -39.14 35.27 15.99
N ILE A 82 -37.87 35.58 16.28
CA ILE A 82 -36.97 34.63 16.94
C ILE A 82 -37.61 34.15 18.24
N VAL A 83 -38.15 35.04 19.07
CA VAL A 83 -38.69 34.63 20.38
C VAL A 83 -40.01 33.87 20.23
N SER A 84 -40.84 34.22 19.24
CA SER A 84 -42.20 33.69 19.09
C SER A 84 -42.35 32.49 18.15
N ALA A 85 -41.40 32.27 17.23
CA ALA A 85 -41.51 31.25 16.19
C ALA A 85 -40.32 30.29 16.24
N LYS A 86 -40.57 29.09 16.79
CA LYS A 86 -39.56 28.04 16.92
C LYS A 86 -38.90 27.67 15.56
N PRO A 87 -39.64 27.48 14.45
CA PRO A 87 -39.02 26.99 13.21
C PRO A 87 -37.98 27.96 12.67
N LEU A 88 -38.29 29.26 12.52
CA LEU A 88 -37.29 30.26 12.13
C LEU A 88 -36.13 30.34 13.13
N ARG A 89 -36.41 30.38 14.44
CA ARG A 89 -35.39 30.47 15.50
C ARG A 89 -34.36 29.36 15.37
N ASP A 90 -34.80 28.11 15.24
CA ASP A 90 -33.89 26.97 15.20
C ASP A 90 -33.05 26.98 13.90
N ARG A 91 -33.66 27.27 12.74
CA ARG A 91 -32.95 27.36 11.44
C ARG A 91 -31.92 28.48 11.46
N LEU A 92 -32.33 29.70 11.76
CA LEU A 92 -31.44 30.86 11.74
C LEU A 92 -30.28 30.69 12.72
N LEU A 93 -30.57 30.33 13.98
CA LEU A 93 -29.54 30.16 14.99
C LEU A 93 -28.65 28.93 14.75
N GLY A 94 -29.20 27.87 14.19
CA GLY A 94 -28.47 26.67 13.82
C GLY A 94 -27.43 26.95 12.75
N VAL A 95 -27.82 27.62 11.66
CA VAL A 95 -26.89 28.12 10.64
C VAL A 95 -25.86 29.07 11.24
N LEU A 96 -26.27 30.11 11.99
CA LEU A 96 -25.32 31.09 12.55
C LEU A 96 -24.32 30.41 13.50
N GLY A 97 -24.71 29.32 14.17
CA GLY A 97 -23.82 28.57 15.05
C GLY A 97 -22.91 27.58 14.32
N ALA A 98 -23.24 27.19 13.09
CA ALA A 98 -22.47 26.23 12.30
C ALA A 98 -21.59 26.88 11.22
N SER A 99 -21.91 28.09 10.74
CA SER A 99 -21.31 28.72 9.56
C SER A 99 -21.01 30.19 9.77
N GLU A 100 -19.72 30.53 9.85
CA GLU A 100 -19.25 31.90 9.78
C GLU A 100 -19.57 32.51 8.41
N ALA A 101 -19.33 31.76 7.31
CA ALA A 101 -19.53 32.27 5.96
C ALA A 101 -21.00 32.67 5.66
N LEU A 102 -21.99 31.86 6.05
CA LEU A 102 -23.42 32.20 5.90
C LEU A 102 -23.86 33.33 6.85
N GLY A 103 -23.24 33.41 8.04
CA GLY A 103 -23.29 34.60 8.90
C GLY A 103 -22.88 35.88 8.20
N ASP A 104 -21.77 35.83 7.47
CA ASP A 104 -21.28 36.97 6.69
C ASP A 104 -22.20 37.31 5.50
N HIS A 105 -22.74 36.29 4.82
CA HIS A 105 -23.78 36.47 3.81
C HIS A 105 -25.01 37.18 4.37
N LEU A 106 -25.57 36.75 5.50
CA LEU A 106 -26.72 37.41 6.14
C LEU A 106 -26.38 38.83 6.58
N ALA A 107 -25.16 39.14 7.01
CA ALA A 107 -24.83 40.54 7.34
C ALA A 107 -24.82 41.45 6.09
N ARG A 108 -24.42 40.88 4.95
CA ARG A 108 -24.33 41.60 3.66
C ARG A 108 -25.68 41.72 2.98
N HIS A 109 -26.45 40.65 2.94
CA HIS A 109 -27.82 40.60 2.42
C HIS A 109 -28.80 40.32 3.55
N PRO A 110 -29.07 41.29 4.44
CA PRO A 110 -29.81 41.05 5.66
C PRO A 110 -31.24 40.61 5.44
N GLN A 111 -31.89 40.89 4.30
CA GLN A 111 -33.27 40.46 4.02
C GLN A 111 -33.39 38.96 3.70
N ASP A 112 -32.28 38.29 3.37
CA ASP A 112 -32.29 36.85 3.07
C ASP A 112 -32.66 35.97 4.28
N TRP A 113 -32.75 36.49 5.52
CA TRP A 113 -33.34 35.71 6.62
C TRP A 113 -34.81 35.32 6.36
N HIS A 114 -35.53 36.05 5.49
CA HIS A 114 -36.91 35.73 5.13
C HIS A 114 -37.02 34.37 4.42
N SER A 115 -35.99 33.94 3.68
CA SER A 115 -35.92 32.57 3.11
C SER A 115 -36.02 31.46 4.17
N LEU A 116 -35.78 31.76 5.46
CA LEU A 116 -35.85 30.77 6.55
C LEU A 116 -37.21 30.76 7.26
N VAL A 117 -38.17 31.60 6.85
CA VAL A 117 -39.48 31.77 7.54
C VAL A 117 -40.47 30.67 7.19
N THR A 118 -40.38 30.12 5.98
CA THR A 118 -41.42 29.25 5.43
C THR A 118 -41.24 27.81 5.87
N TYR A 119 -42.30 27.25 6.47
CA TYR A 119 -42.36 25.87 6.93
C TYR A 119 -43.46 25.07 6.19
N GLU A 120 -43.27 24.75 4.91
CA GLU A 120 -44.11 23.76 4.22
C GLU A 120 -43.32 22.48 3.90
N SER A 121 -43.99 21.32 3.79
CA SER A 121 -43.31 20.05 3.47
C SER A 121 -42.60 20.06 2.11
N ALA A 122 -43.19 20.67 1.08
CA ALA A 122 -42.52 20.88 -0.20
C ALA A 122 -41.26 21.77 -0.07
N ASP A 123 -41.23 22.77 0.82
CA ASP A 123 -40.02 23.56 1.09
C ASP A 123 -38.86 22.76 1.73
N LEU A 124 -39.13 21.55 2.27
CA LEU A 124 -38.09 20.75 2.91
C LEU A 124 -37.16 20.10 1.91
N HIS A 125 -37.66 19.79 0.70
CA HIS A 125 -36.88 19.12 -0.34
C HIS A 125 -37.07 19.80 -1.70
N PRO A 126 -36.44 20.97 -1.93
CA PRO A 126 -36.63 21.67 -3.17
C PRO A 126 -36.13 20.84 -4.37
N THR A 127 -36.92 20.77 -5.43
CA THR A 127 -36.53 20.14 -6.69
C THR A 127 -35.70 21.10 -7.55
N THR A 128 -35.03 20.57 -8.58
CA THR A 128 -34.30 21.40 -9.57
C THR A 128 -35.15 22.55 -10.15
N PRO A 129 -36.40 22.33 -10.62
CA PRO A 129 -37.27 23.41 -11.08
C PRO A 129 -37.51 24.52 -10.05
N GLU A 130 -37.73 24.19 -8.78
CA GLU A 130 -37.90 25.19 -7.71
C GLU A 130 -36.62 26.01 -7.47
N PHE A 131 -35.43 25.38 -7.50
CA PHE A 131 -34.18 26.14 -7.46
C PHE A 131 -33.99 27.01 -8.70
N GLU A 132 -34.35 26.54 -9.90
CA GLU A 132 -34.27 27.35 -11.11
C GLU A 132 -35.15 28.58 -10.97
N GLN A 133 -36.39 28.45 -10.50
CA GLN A 133 -37.31 29.56 -10.26
C GLN A 133 -36.73 30.55 -9.23
N ALA A 134 -36.24 30.09 -8.08
CA ALA A 134 -35.59 30.96 -7.08
C ALA A 134 -34.35 31.71 -7.61
N LEU A 135 -33.53 31.02 -8.42
CA LEU A 135 -32.42 31.67 -9.12
C LEU A 135 -32.97 32.65 -10.15
N ALA A 136 -34.08 32.28 -10.81
CA ALA A 136 -34.78 33.10 -11.79
C ALA A 136 -35.13 34.48 -11.23
N GLU A 137 -35.92 34.48 -10.19
CA GLU A 137 -36.30 35.67 -9.43
C GLU A 137 -35.09 36.49 -8.92
N GLY A 138 -34.00 35.83 -8.47
CA GLY A 138 -32.81 36.51 -8.00
C GLY A 138 -31.97 37.21 -9.05
N ILE A 139 -31.95 36.67 -10.26
CA ILE A 139 -31.14 37.16 -11.39
C ILE A 139 -31.94 38.17 -12.21
N TRP A 140 -33.14 37.80 -12.63
CA TRP A 140 -34.00 38.55 -13.56
C TRP A 140 -35.10 39.38 -12.90
N GLY A 141 -35.33 39.20 -11.61
CA GLY A 141 -36.33 39.94 -10.84
C GLY A 141 -35.79 41.22 -10.18
N GLU A 142 -36.64 41.82 -9.35
CA GLU A 142 -36.30 43.05 -8.61
C GLU A 142 -35.07 42.90 -7.71
N ARG A 143 -34.85 41.70 -7.11
CA ARG A 143 -33.71 41.45 -6.21
C ARG A 143 -32.36 41.47 -6.94
N GLY A 144 -32.34 41.16 -8.23
CA GLY A 144 -31.15 41.26 -9.09
C GLY A 144 -30.97 42.63 -9.74
N ALA A 145 -31.95 43.54 -9.67
CA ALA A 145 -31.83 44.87 -10.25
C ALA A 145 -30.61 45.63 -9.71
N GLY A 146 -29.84 46.19 -10.66
CA GLY A 146 -28.64 46.97 -10.35
C GLY A 146 -27.35 46.19 -10.14
N ARG A 147 -27.36 44.88 -10.36
CA ARG A 147 -26.18 43.98 -10.33
C ARG A 147 -25.90 43.39 -11.72
N SER A 148 -24.64 43.08 -12.04
CA SER A 148 -24.38 42.15 -13.16
C SER A 148 -25.13 40.83 -12.94
N ARG A 149 -25.51 40.15 -14.04
CA ARG A 149 -26.23 38.87 -13.97
C ARG A 149 -25.43 37.80 -13.22
N ALA A 150 -24.13 37.75 -13.47
CA ALA A 150 -23.19 36.91 -12.75
C ALA A 150 -23.17 37.19 -11.23
N ASP A 151 -23.20 38.44 -10.76
CA ASP A 151 -23.23 38.73 -9.31
C ASP A 151 -24.60 38.49 -8.68
N ALA A 152 -25.68 38.70 -9.43
CA ALA A 152 -27.01 38.33 -8.97
C ALA A 152 -27.16 36.81 -8.79
N LEU A 153 -26.58 36.00 -9.69
CA LEU A 153 -26.53 34.54 -9.54
C LEU A 153 -25.78 34.13 -8.26
N ARG A 154 -24.64 34.78 -7.97
CA ARG A 154 -23.89 34.49 -6.74
C ARG A 154 -24.67 34.77 -5.48
N ALA A 155 -25.37 35.90 -5.42
CA ALA A 155 -26.22 36.23 -4.28
C ALA A 155 -27.40 35.25 -4.16
N ALA A 156 -28.05 34.88 -5.27
CA ALA A 156 -29.20 33.99 -5.26
C ALA A 156 -28.82 32.55 -4.87
N TYR A 157 -27.73 32.01 -5.43
CA TYR A 157 -27.11 30.75 -4.98
C TYR A 157 -26.89 30.72 -3.46
N ARG A 158 -26.22 31.74 -2.89
CA ARG A 158 -25.94 31.78 -1.44
C ARG A 158 -27.21 31.78 -0.59
N ARG A 159 -28.27 32.42 -1.07
CA ARG A 159 -29.59 32.38 -0.44
C ARG A 159 -30.23 31.00 -0.48
N CYS A 160 -30.17 30.31 -1.61
CA CYS A 160 -30.66 28.93 -1.69
C CYS A 160 -29.79 27.97 -0.85
N LEU A 161 -28.46 28.13 -0.86
CA LEU A 161 -27.55 27.40 0.03
C LEU A 161 -27.87 27.60 1.51
N LEU A 162 -28.33 28.80 1.91
CA LEU A 162 -28.78 29.10 3.27
C LEU A 162 -29.92 28.19 3.73
N GLY A 163 -30.92 27.99 2.88
CA GLY A 163 -32.01 27.06 3.09
C GLY A 163 -31.56 25.63 3.31
N ILE A 164 -30.69 25.13 2.44
CA ILE A 164 -30.10 23.78 2.55
C ILE A 164 -29.32 23.62 3.87
N ALA A 165 -28.46 24.58 4.21
CA ALA A 165 -27.71 24.56 5.46
C ALA A 165 -28.62 24.55 6.69
N ALA A 166 -29.71 25.32 6.67
CA ALA A 166 -30.66 25.34 7.78
C ALA A 166 -31.31 23.98 8.00
N ARG A 167 -31.67 23.28 6.92
CA ARG A 167 -32.27 21.95 7.02
C ARG A 167 -31.28 20.89 7.50
N ASP A 168 -30.08 20.88 6.90
CA ASP A 168 -29.02 19.96 7.27
C ASP A 168 -28.66 20.13 8.75
N VAL A 169 -28.31 21.35 9.22
CA VAL A 169 -27.86 21.57 10.62
C VAL A 169 -28.96 21.36 11.67
N CYS A 170 -30.24 21.54 11.30
CA CYS A 170 -31.37 21.33 12.21
C CYS A 170 -31.88 19.87 12.17
N GLY A 171 -31.34 19.01 11.31
CA GLY A 171 -31.70 17.59 11.22
C GLY A 171 -33.05 17.33 10.56
N THR A 172 -33.59 18.31 9.83
CA THR A 172 -34.82 18.13 9.04
C THR A 172 -34.58 17.37 7.73
N THR A 173 -33.33 17.27 7.28
CA THR A 173 -32.89 16.39 6.20
C THR A 173 -31.73 15.52 6.66
N ASP A 174 -31.64 14.29 6.15
CA ASP A 174 -30.42 13.48 6.27
C ASP A 174 -29.32 13.92 5.28
N VAL A 175 -28.10 13.42 5.45
CA VAL A 175 -26.99 13.84 4.61
C VAL A 175 -27.14 13.49 3.12
N ALA A 176 -27.81 12.39 2.78
CA ALA A 176 -27.97 11.98 1.38
C ALA A 176 -28.89 12.98 0.67
N GLU A 177 -30.00 13.35 1.31
CA GLU A 177 -30.92 14.36 0.79
C GLU A 177 -30.22 15.72 0.71
N ALA A 178 -29.40 16.13 1.69
CA ALA A 178 -28.70 17.42 1.58
C ALA A 178 -27.74 17.42 0.39
N ALA A 179 -27.09 16.28 0.13
CA ALA A 179 -26.17 16.11 -0.99
C ALA A 179 -26.88 16.18 -2.34
N ALA A 180 -28.02 15.49 -2.46
CA ALA A 180 -28.91 15.57 -3.61
C ALA A 180 -29.38 17.02 -3.85
N GLU A 181 -29.90 17.74 -2.85
CA GLU A 181 -30.30 19.16 -2.99
C GLU A 181 -29.12 20.05 -3.40
N LEU A 182 -27.90 19.83 -2.89
CA LEU A 182 -26.72 20.60 -3.34
C LEU A 182 -26.42 20.32 -4.82
N ALA A 183 -26.63 19.08 -5.28
CA ALA A 183 -26.49 18.71 -6.68
C ALA A 183 -27.55 19.32 -7.57
N ASP A 184 -28.82 19.26 -7.17
CA ASP A 184 -29.91 19.97 -7.85
C ASP A 184 -29.68 21.49 -7.88
N LEU A 185 -29.18 22.13 -6.80
CA LEU A 185 -28.81 23.55 -6.81
C LEU A 185 -27.66 23.81 -7.79
N ALA A 186 -26.71 22.87 -7.85
CA ALA A 186 -25.62 22.96 -8.80
C ALA A 186 -26.05 22.91 -10.26
N THR A 187 -26.92 21.96 -10.56
CA THR A 187 -27.58 21.86 -11.85
C THR A 187 -28.33 23.15 -12.21
N ALA A 188 -29.25 23.64 -11.37
CA ALA A 188 -29.99 24.89 -11.64
C ALA A 188 -29.04 26.07 -11.88
N THR A 189 -27.91 26.12 -11.17
CA THR A 189 -26.97 27.21 -11.35
C THR A 189 -26.17 27.07 -12.64
N VAL A 190 -25.71 25.87 -12.98
CA VAL A 190 -25.01 25.70 -14.26
C VAL A 190 -25.97 26.05 -15.40
N ARG A 191 -27.25 25.64 -15.34
CA ARG A 191 -28.25 26.06 -16.34
C ARG A 191 -28.39 27.58 -16.41
N ALA A 192 -28.60 28.27 -15.28
CA ALA A 192 -28.63 29.74 -15.27
C ALA A 192 -27.32 30.37 -15.80
N ALA A 193 -26.14 29.82 -15.46
CA ALA A 193 -24.86 30.35 -15.95
C ALA A 193 -24.71 30.17 -17.47
N LEU A 194 -25.15 29.02 -17.99
CA LEU A 194 -25.19 28.76 -19.41
C LEU A 194 -26.18 29.69 -20.12
N GLU A 195 -27.35 29.92 -19.55
CA GLU A 195 -28.33 30.87 -20.08
C GLU A 195 -27.74 32.29 -20.17
N ILE A 196 -27.06 32.76 -19.11
CA ILE A 196 -26.36 34.05 -19.13
C ILE A 196 -25.28 34.07 -20.23
N SER A 197 -24.52 32.99 -20.36
CA SER A 197 -23.50 32.88 -21.43
C SER A 197 -24.12 32.96 -22.83
N CYS A 198 -25.26 32.32 -23.03
CA CYS A 198 -25.95 32.30 -24.31
C CYS A 198 -26.59 33.67 -24.63
N GLU A 199 -27.23 34.36 -23.66
CA GLU A 199 -27.66 35.75 -23.85
C GLU A 199 -26.50 36.72 -24.17
N GLU A 200 -25.29 36.50 -23.61
CA GLU A 200 -24.13 37.37 -23.91
C GLU A 200 -23.49 37.05 -25.28
N GLN A 201 -23.68 35.84 -25.81
CA GLN A 201 -23.17 35.38 -27.12
C GLN A 201 -24.26 34.67 -27.96
N PRO A 202 -25.26 35.42 -28.49
CA PRO A 202 -26.40 34.83 -29.18
C PRO A 202 -25.98 34.14 -30.47
N ASP A 203 -24.96 34.67 -31.15
CA ASP A 203 -24.48 34.10 -32.41
C ASP A 203 -23.84 32.72 -32.20
N ASP A 204 -23.01 32.56 -31.16
CA ASP A 204 -22.45 31.25 -30.77
C ASP A 204 -23.56 30.27 -30.35
N ALA A 205 -24.61 30.72 -29.64
CA ALA A 205 -25.72 29.84 -29.26
C ALA A 205 -26.58 29.37 -30.45
N ALA A 206 -26.62 30.15 -31.53
CA ALA A 206 -27.44 29.81 -32.69
C ALA A 206 -26.84 28.66 -33.51
N VAL A 207 -25.53 28.42 -33.40
CA VAL A 207 -24.77 27.54 -34.32
C VAL A 207 -24.27 26.24 -33.68
N SER A 208 -24.44 26.06 -32.37
CA SER A 208 -23.93 24.90 -31.61
C SER A 208 -24.96 24.33 -30.63
N ARG A 209 -25.20 23.01 -30.70
CA ARG A 209 -25.89 22.24 -29.67
C ARG A 209 -24.85 21.83 -28.63
N LEU A 210 -24.71 22.58 -27.54
CA LEU A 210 -23.80 22.26 -26.42
C LEU A 210 -24.54 21.51 -25.32
N SER A 211 -24.11 20.31 -24.95
CA SER A 211 -24.53 19.65 -23.71
C SER A 211 -23.40 19.61 -22.67
N VAL A 212 -23.79 19.74 -21.39
CA VAL A 212 -22.94 19.67 -20.19
C VAL A 212 -23.35 18.44 -19.39
N LEU A 213 -22.39 17.58 -19.08
CA LEU A 213 -22.60 16.32 -18.37
C LEU A 213 -22.00 16.49 -16.99
N ALA A 214 -22.82 16.40 -15.95
CA ALA A 214 -22.32 16.27 -14.59
C ALA A 214 -21.56 14.94 -14.45
N MET A 215 -20.47 14.99 -13.70
CA MET A 215 -19.62 13.85 -13.37
C MET A 215 -19.39 13.79 -11.86
N GLY A 216 -18.73 12.72 -11.39
CA GLY A 216 -18.30 12.62 -10.00
C GLY A 216 -19.43 12.79 -8.99
N LYS A 217 -19.19 13.59 -7.94
CA LYS A 217 -20.19 13.81 -6.88
C LYS A 217 -21.46 14.51 -7.38
N CYS A 218 -21.34 15.49 -8.29
CA CYS A 218 -22.54 16.12 -8.87
C CYS A 218 -23.39 15.13 -9.66
N GLY A 219 -22.74 14.38 -10.54
CA GLY A 219 -23.40 13.37 -11.35
C GLY A 219 -24.09 12.27 -10.54
N GLY A 220 -23.53 11.85 -9.39
CA GLY A 220 -24.17 10.87 -8.52
C GLY A 220 -25.16 11.45 -7.51
N ARG A 221 -25.41 12.77 -7.54
CA ARG A 221 -26.24 13.45 -6.51
C ARG A 221 -25.70 13.32 -5.07
N GLU A 222 -24.37 13.40 -4.90
CA GLU A 222 -23.64 13.21 -3.63
C GLU A 222 -22.72 14.40 -3.30
N LEU A 223 -23.13 15.62 -3.67
CA LEU A 223 -22.32 16.82 -3.49
C LEU A 223 -22.17 17.19 -2.00
N ASN A 224 -21.01 17.77 -1.67
CA ASN A 224 -20.82 18.47 -0.40
C ASN A 224 -20.78 20.00 -0.60
N TYR A 225 -20.69 20.77 0.48
CA TYR A 225 -20.87 22.23 0.45
C TYR A 225 -19.81 22.99 -0.36
N VAL A 226 -18.58 22.47 -0.36
CA VAL A 226 -17.44 23.10 -1.05
C VAL A 226 -16.80 22.07 -1.99
N SER A 227 -17.62 21.56 -2.92
CA SER A 227 -17.18 20.66 -3.99
C SER A 227 -17.01 21.43 -5.29
N ASP A 228 -15.98 21.06 -6.03
CA ASP A 228 -15.92 21.36 -7.46
C ASP A 228 -17.07 20.63 -8.17
N VAL A 229 -17.63 21.25 -9.21
CA VAL A 229 -18.60 20.58 -10.10
C VAL A 229 -17.83 20.05 -11.29
N ASP A 230 -17.63 18.73 -11.27
CA ASP A 230 -16.96 18.03 -12.35
C ASP A 230 -17.91 17.89 -13.54
N VAL A 231 -17.43 18.26 -14.74
CA VAL A 231 -18.22 18.27 -15.97
C VAL A 231 -17.45 17.77 -17.19
N ILE A 232 -18.16 17.21 -18.16
CA ILE A 232 -17.67 17.02 -19.53
C ILE A 232 -18.58 17.86 -20.45
N PHE A 233 -18.01 18.44 -21.50
CA PHE A 233 -18.76 19.12 -22.56
C PHE A 233 -18.77 18.29 -23.84
N VAL A 234 -19.95 18.17 -24.45
CA VAL A 234 -20.14 17.60 -25.80
C VAL A 234 -20.89 18.62 -26.64
N ALA A 235 -20.49 18.79 -27.90
CA ALA A 235 -21.21 19.65 -28.82
C ALA A 235 -21.39 19.05 -30.21
N GLU A 236 -22.51 19.35 -30.84
CA GLU A 236 -22.73 19.12 -32.26
C GLU A 236 -23.15 20.42 -32.98
N PRO A 237 -22.96 20.53 -34.32
CA PRO A 237 -23.53 21.62 -35.11
C PRO A 237 -25.06 21.74 -34.97
N LYS A 238 -25.60 22.97 -34.97
CA LYS A 238 -27.05 23.28 -34.91
C LYS A 238 -27.55 23.85 -36.25
N GLY A 239 -28.74 23.46 -36.70
CA GLY A 239 -29.42 24.11 -37.84
C GLY A 239 -28.74 23.87 -39.21
N GLU A 240 -28.71 24.87 -40.10
CA GLU A 240 -28.17 24.69 -41.48
C GLU A 240 -26.69 24.24 -41.50
N LEU A 241 -25.91 24.59 -40.46
CA LEU A 241 -24.53 24.14 -40.26
C LEU A 241 -24.36 22.63 -40.08
N SER A 242 -25.42 21.90 -39.75
CA SER A 242 -25.36 20.42 -39.70
C SER A 242 -25.15 19.78 -41.08
N ARG A 243 -25.49 20.52 -42.15
CA ARG A 243 -25.42 20.04 -43.53
C ARG A 243 -24.14 20.48 -44.28
N ASP A 244 -23.33 21.40 -43.73
CA ASP A 244 -22.19 22.04 -44.44
C ASP A 244 -20.80 21.75 -43.84
N GLY A 245 -20.66 20.71 -43.00
CA GLY A 245 -19.35 20.38 -42.41
C GLY A 245 -18.85 21.42 -41.40
N GLY A 246 -19.78 22.13 -40.73
CA GLY A 246 -19.43 23.23 -39.82
C GLY A 246 -19.09 22.84 -38.39
N GLU A 247 -18.55 21.65 -38.21
CA GLU A 247 -18.14 21.07 -36.92
C GLU A 247 -17.11 21.96 -36.20
N ALA A 248 -16.07 22.42 -36.91
CA ALA A 248 -15.06 23.30 -36.31
C ALA A 248 -15.67 24.59 -35.75
N ARG A 249 -16.53 25.27 -36.52
CA ARG A 249 -17.25 26.48 -36.08
C ARG A 249 -18.15 26.19 -34.88
N ALA A 250 -18.93 25.12 -34.89
CA ALA A 250 -19.76 24.72 -33.74
C ALA A 250 -18.90 24.45 -32.50
N LEU A 251 -17.77 23.75 -32.61
CA LEU A 251 -16.90 23.47 -31.46
C LEU A 251 -16.26 24.75 -30.90
N GLN A 252 -15.81 25.68 -31.76
CA GLN A 252 -15.29 26.97 -31.30
C GLN A 252 -16.36 27.80 -30.56
N ALA A 253 -17.58 27.89 -31.11
CA ALA A 253 -18.73 28.49 -30.42
C ALA A 253 -19.00 27.81 -29.08
N ALA A 254 -19.08 26.47 -29.03
CA ALA A 254 -19.34 25.74 -27.79
C ALA A 254 -18.23 25.95 -26.76
N THR A 255 -16.95 25.99 -27.17
CA THR A 255 -15.83 26.28 -26.26
C THR A 255 -15.97 27.67 -25.66
N ARG A 256 -16.35 28.70 -26.43
CA ARG A 256 -16.53 30.06 -25.88
C ARG A 256 -17.69 30.10 -24.87
N LEU A 257 -18.84 29.50 -25.20
CA LEU A 257 -19.98 29.37 -24.29
C LEU A 257 -19.62 28.61 -23.01
N ALA A 258 -19.00 27.42 -23.12
CA ALA A 258 -18.57 26.64 -21.97
C ALA A 258 -17.56 27.42 -21.12
N SER A 259 -16.55 28.06 -21.73
CA SER A 259 -15.56 28.81 -20.97
C SER A 259 -16.17 30.00 -20.23
N ARG A 260 -17.13 30.72 -20.83
CA ARG A 260 -17.85 31.80 -20.17
C ARG A 260 -18.73 31.27 -19.03
N MET A 261 -19.55 30.24 -19.25
CA MET A 261 -20.32 29.57 -18.18
C MET A 261 -19.41 29.21 -16.99
N MET A 262 -18.27 28.57 -17.24
CA MET A 262 -17.31 28.20 -16.18
C MET A 262 -16.78 29.42 -15.42
N ARG A 263 -16.44 30.53 -16.11
CA ARG A 263 -16.01 31.79 -15.47
C ARG A 263 -17.10 32.42 -14.61
N ILE A 264 -18.37 32.39 -15.03
CA ILE A 264 -19.47 32.93 -14.22
C ILE A 264 -19.51 32.25 -12.85
N CYS A 265 -19.32 30.94 -12.81
CA CYS A 265 -19.36 30.16 -11.57
C CYS A 265 -18.08 30.32 -10.71
N SER A 266 -16.92 30.51 -11.35
CA SER A 266 -15.62 30.46 -10.67
C SER A 266 -14.98 31.82 -10.35
N ASP A 267 -15.46 32.94 -10.92
CA ASP A 267 -14.82 34.25 -10.72
C ASP A 267 -15.10 34.77 -9.30
N VAL A 268 -14.09 35.40 -8.68
CA VAL A 268 -14.16 35.98 -7.33
C VAL A 268 -14.55 37.44 -7.45
N THR A 269 -15.73 37.79 -6.94
CA THR A 269 -16.24 39.17 -6.93
C THR A 269 -16.50 39.65 -5.49
N ALA A 270 -16.98 40.88 -5.29
CA ALA A 270 -17.48 41.35 -3.98
C ALA A 270 -18.61 40.46 -3.40
N GLU A 271 -19.43 39.82 -4.25
CA GLU A 271 -20.43 38.82 -3.86
C GLU A 271 -19.80 37.45 -3.51
N GLY A 272 -18.49 37.33 -3.68
CA GLY A 272 -17.66 36.17 -3.42
C GLY A 272 -17.56 35.24 -4.62
N THR A 273 -17.21 33.99 -4.36
CA THR A 273 -17.24 32.98 -5.41
C THR A 273 -18.39 32.08 -5.10
N ILE A 274 -18.84 31.39 -6.13
CA ILE A 274 -19.42 30.18 -5.82
C ILE A 274 -18.35 29.07 -5.75
N TRP A 275 -17.96 28.47 -6.89
CA TRP A 275 -17.47 27.11 -6.97
C TRP A 275 -16.68 26.98 -8.25
N PRO A 276 -15.48 26.38 -8.27
CA PRO A 276 -14.85 26.05 -9.53
C PRO A 276 -15.63 24.96 -10.30
N VAL A 277 -15.74 25.14 -11.61
CA VAL A 277 -16.21 24.09 -12.54
C VAL A 277 -14.98 23.36 -13.06
N ASP A 278 -14.93 22.03 -12.90
CA ASP A 278 -13.76 21.21 -13.26
C ASP A 278 -14.06 20.30 -14.46
N ALA A 279 -13.34 20.51 -15.55
CA ALA A 279 -13.50 19.71 -16.75
C ALA A 279 -12.36 18.69 -16.93
N ASN A 280 -11.64 18.32 -15.87
CA ASN A 280 -10.42 17.50 -15.99
C ASN A 280 -10.69 15.99 -16.15
N LEU A 281 -11.94 15.56 -16.03
CA LEU A 281 -12.35 14.18 -16.34
C LEU A 281 -12.60 13.96 -17.84
N ARG A 282 -12.44 14.99 -18.68
CA ARG A 282 -12.53 14.88 -20.14
C ARG A 282 -11.34 14.08 -20.72
N PRO A 283 -11.45 13.54 -21.94
CA PRO A 283 -10.35 12.90 -22.64
C PRO A 283 -9.05 13.73 -22.65
N GLU A 284 -7.93 13.11 -22.22
CA GLU A 284 -6.59 13.74 -22.07
C GLU A 284 -6.50 14.82 -20.96
N GLY A 285 -7.48 14.90 -20.06
CA GLY A 285 -7.47 15.85 -18.95
C GLY A 285 -7.26 17.29 -19.36
N ARG A 286 -6.36 17.99 -18.64
CA ARG A 286 -6.02 19.40 -18.92
C ARG A 286 -5.40 19.62 -20.30
N ASN A 287 -4.74 18.60 -20.85
CA ASN A 287 -4.04 18.67 -22.12
C ASN A 287 -4.96 18.44 -23.35
N GLY A 288 -6.22 18.04 -23.15
CA GLY A 288 -7.19 17.85 -24.23
C GLY A 288 -8.08 19.07 -24.50
N PRO A 289 -8.77 19.13 -25.66
CA PRO A 289 -9.73 20.19 -25.97
C PRO A 289 -10.87 20.22 -24.95
N LEU A 290 -11.35 21.42 -24.60
CA LEU A 290 -12.38 21.61 -23.58
C LEU A 290 -13.72 20.97 -23.99
N VAL A 291 -14.06 21.09 -25.27
CA VAL A 291 -15.30 20.58 -25.88
C VAL A 291 -14.91 19.68 -27.05
N ARG A 292 -15.52 18.49 -27.14
CA ARG A 292 -15.42 17.59 -28.31
C ARG A 292 -16.81 17.17 -28.79
N THR A 293 -16.86 16.65 -30.00
CA THR A 293 -18.05 15.99 -30.55
C THR A 293 -18.26 14.63 -29.90
N LEU A 294 -19.46 14.06 -30.04
CA LEU A 294 -19.75 12.72 -29.52
C LEU A 294 -18.85 11.67 -30.18
N SER A 295 -18.73 11.72 -31.50
CA SER A 295 -17.88 10.80 -32.28
C SER A 295 -16.41 10.83 -31.82
N SER A 296 -15.83 12.02 -31.60
CA SER A 296 -14.48 12.18 -31.06
C SER A 296 -14.33 11.60 -29.64
N HIS A 297 -15.33 11.76 -28.76
CA HIS A 297 -15.31 11.10 -27.44
C HIS A 297 -15.30 9.57 -27.59
N LEU A 298 -16.14 9.01 -28.47
CA LEU A 298 -16.24 7.56 -28.65
C LEU A 298 -14.94 6.95 -29.17
N ALA A 299 -14.38 7.51 -30.24
CA ALA A 299 -13.04 7.15 -30.72
C ALA A 299 -12.00 7.17 -29.58
N TYR A 300 -12.00 8.20 -28.71
CA TYR A 300 -11.08 8.20 -27.58
C TYR A 300 -11.25 7.02 -26.61
N TYR A 301 -12.48 6.79 -26.13
CA TYR A 301 -12.74 5.75 -25.14
C TYR A 301 -12.49 4.33 -25.65
N GLN A 302 -12.62 4.11 -26.97
CA GLN A 302 -12.42 2.80 -27.57
C GLN A 302 -10.94 2.40 -27.66
N ARG A 303 -10.02 3.37 -27.65
CA ARG A 303 -8.63 3.16 -28.12
C ARG A 303 -7.62 3.45 -27.01
N TRP A 304 -7.88 4.50 -26.24
CA TRP A 304 -6.90 5.04 -25.30
C TRP A 304 -7.36 5.10 -23.85
N ALA A 305 -8.63 4.79 -23.53
CA ALA A 305 -9.15 5.08 -22.20
C ALA A 305 -8.62 4.09 -21.18
N LYS A 306 -8.24 4.59 -20.02
CA LYS A 306 -7.81 3.78 -18.87
C LYS A 306 -9.04 3.34 -18.09
N THR A 307 -8.90 2.31 -17.27
CA THR A 307 -10.00 1.74 -16.47
C THR A 307 -10.68 2.73 -15.54
N TRP A 308 -9.89 3.58 -14.86
CA TRP A 308 -10.43 4.58 -13.94
C TRP A 308 -11.37 5.59 -14.63
N GLU A 309 -11.15 5.88 -15.92
CA GLU A 309 -12.01 6.80 -16.68
C GLU A 309 -13.44 6.22 -16.78
N PHE A 310 -13.57 4.91 -17.01
CA PHE A 310 -14.89 4.25 -16.99
C PHE A 310 -15.54 4.25 -15.61
N GLN A 311 -14.78 4.02 -14.54
CA GLN A 311 -15.28 4.22 -13.17
C GLN A 311 -15.84 5.64 -12.94
N ALA A 312 -15.19 6.69 -13.46
CA ALA A 312 -15.72 8.06 -13.34
C ALA A 312 -17.04 8.25 -14.11
N LEU A 313 -17.17 7.61 -15.28
CA LEU A 313 -18.36 7.64 -16.13
C LEU A 313 -19.59 6.95 -15.50
N LEU A 314 -19.42 6.14 -14.44
CA LEU A 314 -20.57 5.55 -13.71
C LEU A 314 -21.58 6.58 -13.22
N LYS A 315 -21.10 7.79 -12.95
CA LYS A 315 -21.89 8.88 -12.39
C LYS A 315 -22.28 9.91 -13.45
N ALA A 316 -22.06 9.63 -14.74
CA ALA A 316 -22.30 10.62 -15.78
C ALA A 316 -23.80 10.83 -15.94
N ARG A 317 -24.23 12.09 -16.05
CA ARG A 317 -25.63 12.41 -16.34
C ARG A 317 -25.74 13.75 -17.08
N PRO A 318 -26.74 13.93 -17.96
CA PRO A 318 -26.99 15.22 -18.57
C PRO A 318 -27.40 16.24 -17.48
N MET A 319 -26.84 17.46 -17.54
CA MET A 319 -27.08 18.52 -16.53
C MET A 319 -27.64 19.81 -17.12
N ALA A 320 -27.11 20.27 -18.25
CA ALA A 320 -27.46 21.55 -18.85
C ALA A 320 -27.22 21.55 -20.37
N GLY A 321 -27.82 22.52 -21.06
CA GLY A 321 -27.69 22.69 -22.50
C GLY A 321 -28.63 21.75 -23.26
N ASP A 322 -28.14 21.13 -24.36
CA ASP A 322 -28.92 20.16 -25.13
C ASP A 322 -28.99 18.79 -24.42
N LEU A 323 -30.13 18.52 -23.76
CA LEU A 323 -30.28 17.30 -22.95
C LEU A 323 -30.38 16.03 -23.80
N GLU A 324 -30.99 16.11 -25.00
CA GLU A 324 -31.04 15.02 -25.97
C GLU A 324 -29.63 14.58 -26.38
N LEU A 325 -28.74 15.50 -26.76
CA LEU A 325 -27.34 15.18 -27.07
C LEU A 325 -26.61 14.56 -25.85
N GLY A 326 -26.88 15.07 -24.64
CA GLY A 326 -26.32 14.47 -23.42
C GLY A 326 -26.81 13.04 -23.18
N LYS A 327 -28.07 12.74 -23.48
CA LYS A 327 -28.62 11.38 -23.40
C LYS A 327 -27.93 10.46 -24.42
N GLU A 328 -27.77 10.91 -25.66
CA GLU A 328 -27.03 10.14 -26.69
C GLU A 328 -25.59 9.82 -26.22
N TYR A 329 -24.90 10.77 -25.58
CA TYR A 329 -23.57 10.56 -24.99
C TYR A 329 -23.58 9.45 -23.91
N VAL A 330 -24.51 9.49 -22.96
CA VAL A 330 -24.56 8.49 -21.88
C VAL A 330 -24.93 7.11 -22.44
N ASP A 331 -25.91 7.05 -23.35
CA ASP A 331 -26.35 5.79 -23.94
C ASP A 331 -25.22 5.14 -24.74
N ALA A 332 -24.49 5.91 -25.57
CA ALA A 332 -23.38 5.38 -26.36
C ALA A 332 -22.22 4.84 -25.49
N LEU A 333 -21.92 5.44 -24.33
CA LEU A 333 -20.85 4.97 -23.44
C LEU A 333 -21.30 3.90 -22.44
N SER A 334 -22.61 3.70 -22.25
CA SER A 334 -23.09 2.82 -21.17
C SER A 334 -22.58 1.39 -21.35
N GLN A 335 -22.62 0.88 -22.57
CA GLN A 335 -22.13 -0.47 -22.88
C GLN A 335 -20.65 -0.63 -22.51
N MET A 336 -19.79 0.32 -22.90
CA MET A 336 -18.36 0.28 -22.57
C MET A 336 -18.08 0.37 -21.07
N VAL A 337 -18.87 1.16 -20.32
CA VAL A 337 -18.70 1.29 -18.85
C VAL A 337 -18.98 -0.05 -18.16
N TRP A 338 -20.03 -0.76 -18.58
CA TRP A 338 -20.45 -2.00 -17.91
C TRP A 338 -19.69 -3.26 -18.38
N GLN A 339 -18.93 -3.17 -19.47
CA GLN A 339 -18.03 -4.23 -19.95
C GLN A 339 -16.57 -4.02 -19.52
N VAL A 340 -16.22 -2.90 -18.85
CA VAL A 340 -14.82 -2.60 -18.47
C VAL A 340 -14.18 -3.68 -17.60
N ALA A 341 -14.97 -4.42 -16.81
CA ALA A 341 -14.46 -5.48 -15.93
C ALA A 341 -13.84 -6.66 -16.71
N GLU A 342 -14.13 -6.79 -18.01
CA GLU A 342 -13.55 -7.82 -18.91
C GLU A 342 -12.11 -7.50 -19.35
N ARG A 343 -11.65 -6.25 -19.21
CA ARG A 343 -10.25 -5.91 -19.56
C ARG A 343 -9.26 -6.69 -18.70
N GLU A 344 -8.16 -7.11 -19.33
CA GLU A 344 -7.02 -7.70 -18.64
C GLU A 344 -6.55 -6.74 -17.55
N ASN A 345 -6.28 -7.26 -16.34
CA ASN A 345 -5.77 -6.51 -15.19
C ASN A 345 -6.73 -5.47 -14.60
N PHE A 346 -8.04 -5.53 -14.89
CA PHE A 346 -9.01 -4.54 -14.40
C PHE A 346 -8.87 -4.34 -12.89
N VAL A 347 -8.89 -5.39 -12.10
CA VAL A 347 -8.84 -5.24 -10.64
C VAL A 347 -7.50 -4.80 -10.12
N ALA A 348 -6.42 -5.36 -10.64
CA ALA A 348 -5.08 -4.89 -10.33
C ALA A 348 -4.98 -3.37 -10.56
N ASP A 349 -5.55 -2.86 -11.66
CA ASP A 349 -5.51 -1.43 -11.99
C ASP A 349 -6.34 -0.58 -11.01
N VAL A 350 -7.55 -1.06 -10.63
CA VAL A 350 -8.45 -0.40 -9.66
C VAL A 350 -7.70 -0.36 -8.31
N ARG A 351 -7.13 -1.47 -7.82
CA ARG A 351 -6.38 -1.53 -6.55
C ARG A 351 -5.12 -0.68 -6.55
N GLN A 352 -4.34 -0.71 -7.62
CA GLN A 352 -3.14 0.11 -7.76
C GLN A 352 -3.49 1.60 -7.70
N MET A 353 -4.56 2.03 -8.38
CA MET A 353 -5.01 3.41 -8.30
C MET A 353 -5.39 3.78 -6.86
N ARG A 354 -6.09 2.91 -6.14
CA ARG A 354 -6.41 3.15 -4.72
C ARG A 354 -5.14 3.29 -3.86
N ARG A 355 -4.19 2.37 -3.99
CA ARG A 355 -2.89 2.43 -3.27
C ARG A 355 -2.14 3.72 -3.57
N ARG A 356 -1.99 4.09 -4.86
CA ARG A 356 -1.35 5.36 -5.27
C ARG A 356 -2.03 6.59 -4.66
N VAL A 357 -3.37 6.61 -4.60
CA VAL A 357 -4.08 7.72 -3.95
C VAL A 357 -3.70 7.84 -2.46
N VAL A 358 -3.55 6.72 -1.76
CA VAL A 358 -3.16 6.71 -0.33
C VAL A 358 -1.70 7.08 -0.13
N GLU A 359 -0.80 6.56 -0.97
CA GLU A 359 0.63 6.84 -0.86
C GLU A 359 0.99 8.31 -1.18
N ASN A 360 0.15 8.99 -1.98
CA ASN A 360 0.33 10.42 -2.24
C ASN A 360 -0.11 11.32 -1.06
N ILE A 361 -0.73 10.77 -0.01
CA ILE A 361 -1.08 11.52 1.20
C ILE A 361 0.20 11.65 2.05
N PRO A 362 0.57 12.87 2.50
CA PRO A 362 1.70 13.05 3.42
C PRO A 362 1.58 12.21 4.69
N ALA A 363 2.65 11.55 5.13
CA ALA A 363 2.61 10.55 6.22
C ALA A 363 1.99 11.09 7.52
N ASP A 364 2.28 12.36 7.85
CA ASP A 364 1.74 13.07 9.02
C ASP A 364 0.24 13.43 8.93
N ARG A 365 -0.39 13.28 7.76
CA ARG A 365 -1.80 13.62 7.52
C ARG A 365 -2.69 12.39 7.31
N VAL A 366 -2.12 11.20 7.17
CA VAL A 366 -2.87 9.99 6.77
C VAL A 366 -3.99 9.65 7.75
N ASP A 367 -3.71 9.76 9.04
CA ASP A 367 -4.66 9.37 10.10
C ASP A 367 -5.79 10.39 10.30
N ARG A 368 -5.66 11.58 9.71
CA ARG A 368 -6.60 12.71 9.80
C ARG A 368 -7.42 12.88 8.53
N GLU A 369 -7.17 12.09 7.48
CA GLU A 369 -7.74 12.31 6.16
C GLU A 369 -9.05 11.55 6.06
N LEU A 370 -10.17 12.27 5.97
CA LEU A 370 -11.48 11.65 6.05
C LEU A 370 -11.92 11.04 4.73
N LYS A 371 -11.44 11.61 3.62
CA LYS A 371 -11.87 11.23 2.28
C LYS A 371 -10.97 10.15 1.72
N LEU A 372 -9.68 10.44 1.61
CA LEU A 372 -8.71 9.58 0.96
C LEU A 372 -7.94 8.65 1.91
N GLY A 373 -8.01 8.82 3.23
CA GLY A 373 -7.28 7.99 4.18
C GLY A 373 -7.89 6.58 4.32
N PRO A 374 -7.18 5.63 4.94
CA PRO A 374 -7.73 4.30 5.20
C PRO A 374 -9.03 4.35 6.04
N GLY A 375 -10.01 3.56 5.66
CA GLY A 375 -11.37 3.62 6.23
C GLY A 375 -12.16 4.91 5.91
N GLY A 376 -11.78 5.67 4.86
CA GLY A 376 -12.40 6.95 4.50
C GLY A 376 -13.64 6.87 3.58
N LEU A 377 -14.18 8.03 3.17
CA LEU A 377 -15.31 8.07 2.23
C LEU A 377 -15.00 7.35 0.92
N ARG A 378 -13.79 7.54 0.38
CA ARG A 378 -13.39 6.93 -0.88
C ARG A 378 -13.35 5.41 -0.79
N ASP A 379 -12.96 4.81 0.33
CA ASP A 379 -13.01 3.34 0.49
C ASP A 379 -14.43 2.79 0.33
N VAL A 380 -15.43 3.48 0.89
CA VAL A 380 -16.83 3.07 0.70
C VAL A 380 -17.24 3.19 -0.76
N GLU A 381 -17.02 4.36 -1.37
CA GLU A 381 -17.43 4.60 -2.76
C GLU A 381 -16.74 3.61 -3.70
N PHE A 382 -15.48 3.32 -3.43
CA PHE A 382 -14.68 2.42 -4.23
C PHE A 382 -15.17 0.97 -4.15
N ALA A 383 -15.39 0.44 -2.94
CA ALA A 383 -15.97 -0.89 -2.76
C ALA A 383 -17.29 -1.03 -3.51
N VAL A 384 -18.16 -0.03 -3.40
CA VAL A 384 -19.49 -0.09 -4.04
C VAL A 384 -19.35 -0.06 -5.56
N GLN A 385 -18.59 0.90 -6.10
CA GLN A 385 -18.41 1.07 -7.55
C GLN A 385 -17.76 -0.17 -8.18
N LEU A 386 -16.69 -0.69 -7.58
CA LEU A 386 -16.07 -1.93 -8.02
C LEU A 386 -17.08 -3.09 -8.09
N LEU A 387 -17.87 -3.32 -7.03
CA LEU A 387 -18.87 -4.40 -7.05
C LEU A 387 -19.93 -4.19 -8.13
N GLN A 388 -20.33 -2.94 -8.36
CA GLN A 388 -21.23 -2.61 -9.46
C GLN A 388 -20.57 -2.88 -10.81
N LEU A 389 -19.28 -2.54 -11.02
CA LEU A 389 -18.61 -2.83 -12.30
C LEU A 389 -18.51 -4.33 -12.54
N VAL A 390 -18.23 -5.12 -11.50
CA VAL A 390 -18.10 -6.58 -11.64
C VAL A 390 -19.45 -7.26 -11.92
N HIS A 391 -20.52 -6.84 -11.23
CA HIS A 391 -21.82 -7.54 -11.31
C HIS A 391 -22.85 -6.85 -12.20
N GLY A 392 -22.64 -5.59 -12.56
CA GLY A 392 -23.59 -4.74 -13.28
C GLY A 392 -23.72 -5.06 -14.77
N ARG A 393 -22.74 -5.82 -15.29
CA ARG A 393 -22.82 -6.43 -16.62
C ARG A 393 -23.99 -7.42 -16.74
N SER A 394 -24.19 -8.26 -15.71
CA SER A 394 -25.19 -9.35 -15.72
C SER A 394 -26.47 -8.97 -15.00
N ASP A 395 -26.45 -7.85 -14.28
CA ASP A 395 -27.54 -7.38 -13.44
C ASP A 395 -27.66 -5.86 -13.54
N ALA A 396 -28.57 -5.42 -14.41
CA ALA A 396 -28.79 -4.00 -14.66
C ALA A 396 -29.37 -3.25 -13.45
N THR A 397 -30.02 -3.93 -12.52
CA THR A 397 -30.54 -3.29 -11.29
C THR A 397 -29.45 -2.70 -10.41
N LEU A 398 -28.19 -3.12 -10.59
CA LEU A 398 -27.06 -2.60 -9.81
C LEU A 398 -26.51 -1.31 -10.41
N ARG A 399 -27.06 -0.81 -11.53
CA ARG A 399 -26.48 0.29 -12.32
C ARG A 399 -26.98 1.63 -11.82
N SER A 400 -26.54 2.01 -10.63
CA SER A 400 -26.88 3.30 -10.02
C SER A 400 -25.65 4.19 -9.92
N ALA A 401 -25.84 5.47 -10.24
CA ALA A 401 -24.85 6.53 -10.04
C ALA A 401 -24.67 6.93 -8.57
N THR A 402 -25.68 6.66 -7.72
CA THR A 402 -25.67 7.02 -6.29
C THR A 402 -25.11 5.85 -5.48
N THR A 403 -23.97 6.04 -4.81
CA THR A 403 -23.30 5.06 -3.92
C THR A 403 -24.27 4.39 -2.94
N LEU A 404 -25.12 5.12 -2.21
CA LEU A 404 -26.01 4.48 -1.23
C LEU A 404 -27.16 3.68 -1.86
N GLU A 405 -27.72 4.16 -2.98
CA GLU A 405 -28.73 3.38 -3.72
C GLU A 405 -28.11 2.10 -4.28
N ALA A 406 -26.94 2.19 -4.91
CA ALA A 406 -26.17 1.03 -5.33
C ALA A 406 -25.82 0.07 -4.18
N LEU A 407 -25.42 0.55 -2.99
CA LEU A 407 -25.19 -0.32 -1.83
C LEU A 407 -26.48 -1.05 -1.42
N GLY A 408 -27.60 -0.33 -1.45
CA GLY A 408 -28.93 -0.91 -1.20
C GLY A 408 -29.30 -1.98 -2.23
N ALA A 409 -29.16 -1.71 -3.54
CA ALA A 409 -29.36 -2.71 -4.59
C ALA A 409 -28.41 -3.91 -4.45
N LEU A 410 -27.12 -3.72 -4.14
CA LEU A 410 -26.18 -4.83 -3.88
C LEU A 410 -26.63 -5.68 -2.68
N ALA A 411 -27.18 -5.06 -1.63
CA ALA A 411 -27.73 -5.79 -0.49
C ALA A 411 -28.99 -6.57 -0.86
N ALA A 412 -29.88 -5.95 -1.65
CA ALA A 412 -31.14 -6.57 -2.05
C ALA A 412 -30.92 -7.79 -2.97
N GLY A 413 -29.94 -7.68 -3.90
CA GLY A 413 -29.52 -8.78 -4.77
C GLY A 413 -28.62 -9.84 -4.12
N GLY A 414 -28.26 -9.72 -2.83
CA GLY A 414 -27.45 -10.74 -2.13
C GLY A 414 -25.94 -10.66 -2.39
N TYR A 415 -25.46 -9.64 -3.11
CA TYR A 415 -24.03 -9.43 -3.35
C TYR A 415 -23.27 -8.95 -2.11
N VAL A 416 -23.98 -8.31 -1.17
CA VAL A 416 -23.48 -7.84 0.13
C VAL A 416 -24.43 -8.27 1.24
N GLY A 417 -23.90 -8.80 2.34
CA GLY A 417 -24.71 -9.10 3.53
C GLY A 417 -25.48 -7.89 4.07
N ARG A 418 -26.74 -8.06 4.46
CA ARG A 418 -27.61 -6.96 4.92
C ARG A 418 -27.03 -6.17 6.09
N GLN A 419 -26.44 -6.87 7.06
CA GLN A 419 -25.81 -6.24 8.24
C GLN A 419 -24.57 -5.43 7.84
N ASP A 420 -23.73 -5.98 6.96
CA ASP A 420 -22.57 -5.30 6.42
C ASP A 420 -22.97 -4.06 5.56
N ALA A 421 -24.05 -4.14 4.76
CA ALA A 421 -24.55 -2.98 4.00
C ALA A 421 -25.07 -1.88 4.94
N ALA A 422 -25.90 -2.23 5.94
CA ALA A 422 -26.30 -1.28 6.99
C ALA A 422 -25.11 -0.62 7.68
N ALA A 423 -24.07 -1.38 8.03
CA ALA A 423 -22.95 -0.78 8.77
C ALA A 423 -22.10 0.14 7.86
N LEU A 424 -21.91 -0.19 6.57
CA LEU A 424 -21.31 0.72 5.59
C LEU A 424 -22.14 1.97 5.33
N ASP A 425 -23.46 1.82 5.19
CA ASP A 425 -24.40 2.94 5.02
C ASP A 425 -24.25 3.91 6.21
N ALA A 426 -24.38 3.42 7.44
CA ALA A 426 -24.19 4.23 8.65
C ALA A 426 -22.81 4.92 8.67
N ALA A 427 -21.72 4.22 8.32
CA ALA A 427 -20.38 4.83 8.27
C ALA A 427 -20.27 5.92 7.19
N TYR A 428 -20.83 5.69 6.00
CA TYR A 428 -20.76 6.66 4.92
C TYR A 428 -21.52 7.93 5.27
N ARG A 429 -22.76 7.79 5.77
CA ARG A 429 -23.57 8.91 6.27
C ARG A 429 -22.83 9.70 7.34
N PHE A 430 -22.29 9.02 8.36
CA PHE A 430 -21.50 9.68 9.40
C PHE A 430 -20.30 10.44 8.84
N LEU A 431 -19.46 9.82 8.00
CA LEU A 431 -18.24 10.48 7.49
C LEU A 431 -18.60 11.63 6.54
N ARG A 432 -19.68 11.49 5.75
CA ARG A 432 -20.14 12.53 4.82
C ARG A 432 -20.75 13.70 5.59
N THR A 433 -21.52 13.46 6.64
CA THR A 433 -22.01 14.52 7.53
C THR A 433 -20.81 15.25 8.15
N LEU A 434 -19.80 14.55 8.66
CA LEU A 434 -18.60 15.19 9.20
C LEU A 434 -17.92 16.09 8.16
N GLU A 435 -17.76 15.62 6.93
CA GLU A 435 -17.15 16.41 5.85
C GLU A 435 -18.01 17.66 5.55
N HIS A 436 -19.34 17.52 5.46
CA HIS A 436 -20.25 18.67 5.31
C HIS A 436 -20.05 19.70 6.43
N ARG A 437 -20.00 19.27 7.70
CA ARG A 437 -19.89 20.17 8.86
C ARG A 437 -18.54 20.89 8.94
N ILE A 438 -17.47 20.23 8.52
CA ILE A 438 -16.14 20.84 8.49
C ILE A 438 -16.10 21.94 7.43
N GLN A 439 -16.63 21.64 6.24
CA GLN A 439 -16.57 22.56 5.11
C GLN A 439 -17.53 23.73 5.28
N LEU A 440 -18.74 23.47 5.80
CA LEU A 440 -19.76 24.48 6.08
C LEU A 440 -19.27 25.62 6.98
N HIS A 441 -18.33 25.38 7.92
CA HIS A 441 -17.96 26.41 8.91
C HIS A 441 -17.43 27.69 8.28
N ARG A 442 -16.44 27.60 7.37
CA ARG A 442 -15.87 28.77 6.66
C ARG A 442 -16.05 28.69 5.16
N MET A 443 -16.88 27.76 4.67
CA MET A 443 -16.95 27.40 3.24
C MET A 443 -15.56 27.18 2.62
N ARG A 444 -14.71 26.40 3.31
CA ARG A 444 -13.34 26.07 2.83
C ARG A 444 -13.22 24.60 2.47
N ARG A 445 -12.43 24.31 1.43
CA ARG A 445 -12.10 22.94 1.02
C ARG A 445 -11.10 22.38 2.02
N THR A 446 -11.51 21.33 2.72
CA THR A 446 -10.65 20.58 3.63
C THR A 446 -11.28 19.23 3.87
N HIS A 447 -10.43 18.21 3.92
CA HIS A 447 -10.82 16.84 4.24
C HIS A 447 -10.09 16.34 5.50
N LEU A 448 -9.44 17.25 6.23
CA LEU A 448 -8.66 16.92 7.42
C LEU A 448 -9.51 17.14 8.66
N MET A 449 -9.43 16.20 9.60
CA MET A 449 -9.97 16.40 10.94
C MET A 449 -9.24 17.53 11.65
N PRO A 450 -9.96 18.50 12.24
CA PRO A 450 -9.30 19.57 12.97
C PRO A 450 -8.54 19.06 14.21
N GLU A 451 -7.54 19.82 14.64
CA GLU A 451 -6.72 19.47 15.82
C GLU A 451 -7.16 20.26 17.05
N GLU A 452 -7.54 21.52 16.86
CA GLU A 452 -7.85 22.43 17.95
C GLU A 452 -9.11 21.98 18.69
N GLU A 453 -9.05 21.98 20.03
CA GLU A 453 -10.15 21.49 20.87
C GLU A 453 -11.44 22.29 20.66
N ALA A 454 -11.33 23.61 20.44
CA ALA A 454 -12.49 24.44 20.16
C ALA A 454 -13.22 24.01 18.86
N ASP A 455 -12.47 23.74 17.80
CA ASP A 455 -13.03 23.26 16.53
C ASP A 455 -13.63 21.86 16.65
N LEU A 456 -12.97 20.93 17.36
CA LEU A 456 -13.52 19.60 17.64
C LEU A 456 -14.80 19.68 18.48
N ARG A 457 -14.86 20.59 19.46
CA ARG A 457 -16.06 20.81 20.28
C ARG A 457 -17.22 21.29 19.41
N ARG A 458 -17.00 22.33 18.60
CA ARG A 458 -18.00 22.84 17.65
C ARG A 458 -18.47 21.72 16.73
N LEU A 459 -17.55 21.01 16.08
CA LEU A 459 -17.85 19.90 15.19
C LEU A 459 -18.63 18.78 15.88
N GLY A 460 -18.27 18.39 17.09
CA GLY A 460 -19.02 17.37 17.83
C GLY A 460 -20.45 17.81 18.13
N ARG A 461 -20.63 19.09 18.50
CA ARG A 461 -21.97 19.67 18.75
C ARG A 461 -22.81 19.82 17.48
N SER A 462 -22.19 20.09 16.33
CA SER A 462 -22.89 20.14 15.03
C SER A 462 -23.35 18.76 14.54
N MET A 463 -22.75 17.69 15.07
CA MET A 463 -23.17 16.29 14.87
C MET A 463 -24.21 15.84 15.90
N GLY A 464 -24.77 16.73 16.76
CA GLY A 464 -25.69 16.24 17.82
C GLY A 464 -24.99 15.81 19.12
N LEU A 465 -23.65 15.71 19.21
CA LEU A 465 -22.92 15.14 20.37
C LEU A 465 -22.78 16.25 21.41
N ARG A 466 -23.56 16.19 22.49
CA ARG A 466 -23.63 17.29 23.48
C ARG A 466 -22.86 17.03 24.77
N THR A 467 -22.78 15.78 25.18
CA THR A 467 -22.07 15.32 26.38
C THR A 467 -20.65 14.95 25.97
N GLU A 468 -19.65 15.66 26.50
CA GLU A 468 -18.22 15.46 26.16
C GLU A 468 -17.98 15.42 24.62
N PRO A 469 -18.36 16.48 23.89
CA PRO A 469 -18.45 16.49 22.43
C PRO A 469 -17.16 16.04 21.73
N VAL A 470 -15.99 16.40 22.28
CA VAL A 470 -14.68 16.08 21.70
C VAL A 470 -14.38 14.58 21.81
N ASP A 471 -14.51 14.00 23.01
CA ASP A 471 -14.24 12.58 23.23
C ASP A 471 -15.22 11.69 22.47
N SER A 472 -16.52 12.02 22.50
CA SER A 472 -17.53 11.25 21.77
C SER A 472 -17.27 11.30 20.26
N LEU A 473 -16.97 12.47 19.69
CA LEU A 473 -16.64 12.60 18.27
C LEU A 473 -15.44 11.74 17.88
N ARG A 474 -14.34 11.80 18.64
CA ARG A 474 -13.12 11.02 18.34
C ARG A 474 -13.40 9.52 18.38
N LYS A 475 -14.18 9.08 19.37
CA LYS A 475 -14.57 7.67 19.52
C LYS A 475 -15.41 7.18 18.35
N GLU A 476 -16.43 7.95 17.95
CA GLU A 476 -17.34 7.59 16.86
C GLU A 476 -16.60 7.58 15.51
N TRP A 477 -15.76 8.60 15.26
CA TRP A 477 -14.98 8.66 14.02
C TRP A 477 -14.02 7.47 13.88
N LYS A 478 -13.20 7.17 14.89
CA LYS A 478 -12.31 5.99 14.87
C LYS A 478 -13.09 4.69 14.76
N TRP A 479 -14.29 4.60 15.32
CA TRP A 479 -15.13 3.40 15.20
C TRP A 479 -15.59 3.20 13.76
N HIS A 480 -16.18 4.22 13.14
CA HIS A 480 -16.60 4.16 11.74
C HIS A 480 -15.43 3.92 10.76
N ALA A 481 -14.28 4.60 10.91
CA ALA A 481 -13.10 4.34 10.08
C ALA A 481 -12.62 2.87 10.18
N ARG A 482 -12.54 2.29 11.40
CA ARG A 482 -12.19 0.86 11.54
C ARG A 482 -13.24 -0.06 10.93
N GLU A 483 -14.52 0.29 11.05
CA GLU A 483 -15.59 -0.53 10.51
C GLU A 483 -15.55 -0.54 8.97
N VAL A 484 -15.34 0.60 8.34
CA VAL A 484 -15.17 0.71 6.87
C VAL A 484 -13.98 -0.14 6.43
N ARG A 485 -12.82 -0.03 7.09
CA ARG A 485 -11.64 -0.86 6.76
C ARG A 485 -11.96 -2.34 6.84
N ARG A 486 -12.59 -2.78 7.94
CA ARG A 486 -12.96 -4.18 8.15
C ARG A 486 -13.93 -4.69 7.08
N LEU A 487 -14.89 -3.86 6.70
CA LEU A 487 -15.94 -4.22 5.77
C LEU A 487 -15.50 -4.13 4.33
N HIS A 488 -14.84 -3.05 3.91
CA HIS A 488 -14.03 -3.07 2.68
C HIS A 488 -13.31 -4.41 2.50
N GLU A 489 -12.50 -4.89 3.45
CA GLU A 489 -11.81 -6.18 3.26
C GLU A 489 -12.80 -7.34 3.18
N LYS A 490 -13.72 -7.45 4.13
CA LYS A 490 -14.70 -8.54 4.20
C LYS A 490 -15.56 -8.65 2.95
N LEU A 491 -15.99 -7.51 2.39
CA LEU A 491 -16.92 -7.49 1.28
C LEU A 491 -16.37 -8.25 0.10
N PHE A 492 -15.04 -8.13 -0.12
CA PHE A 492 -14.35 -8.76 -1.22
C PHE A 492 -14.20 -10.27 -1.10
N TYR A 493 -14.10 -10.84 0.11
CA TYR A 493 -13.63 -12.23 0.27
C TYR A 493 -14.63 -13.18 0.94
N ARG A 494 -15.56 -12.67 1.77
CA ARG A 494 -16.53 -13.52 2.49
C ARG A 494 -17.59 -14.17 1.56
N PRO A 495 -18.14 -13.46 0.56
CA PRO A 495 -19.11 -14.06 -0.37
C PRO A 495 -18.56 -15.27 -1.14
N LEU A 496 -17.24 -15.37 -1.35
CA LEU A 496 -16.60 -16.57 -1.94
C LEU A 496 -16.78 -17.82 -1.09
N LEU A 497 -16.74 -17.66 0.23
CA LEU A 497 -16.93 -18.77 1.16
C LEU A 497 -18.39 -19.20 1.28
N ASP A 498 -19.33 -18.27 1.11
CA ASP A 498 -20.76 -18.63 1.13
C ASP A 498 -21.14 -19.47 -0.10
N ALA A 499 -20.51 -19.18 -1.25
CA ALA A 499 -20.72 -19.93 -2.49
C ALA A 499 -20.29 -21.41 -2.39
N VAL A 500 -19.23 -21.72 -1.63
CA VAL A 500 -18.64 -23.07 -1.55
C VAL A 500 -19.05 -23.89 -0.34
N ALA A 501 -19.60 -23.27 0.70
CA ALA A 501 -19.71 -23.98 1.98
C ALA A 501 -21.11 -24.58 2.25
N HIS A 502 -22.10 -24.26 1.41
CA HIS A 502 -23.52 -24.64 1.55
C HIS A 502 -24.15 -24.33 2.93
N LEU A 503 -23.87 -23.17 3.54
CA LEU A 503 -24.07 -22.99 5.01
C LEU A 503 -25.34 -22.29 5.49
N GLU A 504 -26.12 -21.67 4.60
CA GLU A 504 -27.34 -20.94 4.99
C GLU A 504 -28.50 -21.20 4.00
N THR A 505 -29.45 -22.05 4.44
CA THR A 505 -30.89 -21.89 4.13
C THR A 505 -31.47 -20.48 4.44
N GLY A 506 -31.56 -19.62 3.40
CA GLY A 506 -32.44 -18.42 3.37
C GLY A 506 -31.84 -17.06 2.92
N GLU A 507 -30.57 -16.99 2.53
CA GLU A 507 -29.98 -15.84 1.82
C GLU A 507 -29.71 -16.22 0.34
N THR A 508 -30.11 -15.35 -0.60
CA THR A 508 -29.77 -15.44 -2.04
C THR A 508 -28.27 -15.72 -2.24
N ARG A 509 -27.96 -16.90 -2.81
CA ARG A 509 -26.60 -17.45 -2.94
C ARG A 509 -25.86 -16.84 -4.15
N LEU A 510 -24.55 -16.61 -4.04
CA LEU A 510 -23.72 -16.35 -5.22
C LEU A 510 -23.60 -17.62 -6.09
N SER A 511 -23.84 -17.51 -7.40
CA SER A 511 -23.58 -18.65 -8.32
C SER A 511 -22.09 -18.99 -8.39
N ALA A 512 -21.74 -20.25 -8.70
CA ALA A 512 -20.33 -20.67 -8.84
C ALA A 512 -19.58 -19.81 -9.88
N LYS A 513 -20.27 -19.46 -10.97
CA LYS A 513 -19.78 -18.56 -12.03
C LYS A 513 -19.50 -17.16 -11.47
N ALA A 514 -20.41 -16.57 -10.72
CA ALA A 514 -20.18 -15.25 -10.13
C ALA A 514 -19.11 -15.27 -9.02
N ALA A 515 -18.88 -16.38 -8.29
CA ALA A 515 -17.71 -16.52 -7.40
C ALA A 515 -16.38 -16.67 -8.18
N GLY A 516 -16.39 -17.35 -9.32
CA GLY A 516 -15.22 -17.47 -10.20
C GLY A 516 -14.74 -16.12 -10.70
N HIS A 517 -15.64 -15.32 -11.27
CA HIS A 517 -15.32 -13.95 -11.70
C HIS A 517 -14.79 -13.09 -10.57
N ARG A 518 -15.30 -13.23 -9.35
CA ARG A 518 -14.76 -12.52 -8.20
C ARG A 518 -13.35 -12.99 -7.79
N LEU A 519 -13.02 -14.28 -7.88
CA LEU A 519 -11.63 -14.76 -7.69
C LEU A 519 -10.68 -14.25 -8.77
N GLU A 520 -11.10 -14.24 -10.05
CA GLU A 520 -10.28 -13.64 -11.11
C GLU A 520 -10.05 -12.19 -10.81
N ALA A 521 -11.11 -11.53 -10.36
CA ALA A 521 -11.01 -10.16 -9.92
C ALA A 521 -9.97 -10.03 -8.80
N LEU A 522 -9.88 -10.98 -7.87
CA LEU A 522 -8.94 -10.89 -6.76
C LEU A 522 -7.48 -11.27 -7.12
N GLY A 523 -7.18 -11.60 -8.38
CA GLY A 523 -5.83 -11.97 -8.85
C GLY A 523 -5.56 -13.47 -8.88
N TYR A 524 -6.60 -14.31 -8.79
CA TYR A 524 -6.44 -15.76 -8.88
C TYR A 524 -6.52 -16.18 -10.34
N ALA A 525 -5.40 -16.66 -10.86
CA ALA A 525 -5.31 -17.16 -12.24
C ALA A 525 -6.11 -18.46 -12.46
N ASP A 526 -6.33 -19.31 -11.44
CA ASP A 526 -7.14 -20.54 -11.56
C ASP A 526 -8.37 -20.50 -10.63
N PRO A 527 -9.41 -19.71 -10.94
CA PRO A 527 -10.57 -19.56 -10.07
C PRO A 527 -11.28 -20.88 -9.78
N VAL A 528 -11.34 -21.81 -10.74
CA VAL A 528 -11.97 -23.13 -10.55
C VAL A 528 -11.18 -23.93 -9.50
N GLY A 529 -9.86 -24.06 -9.66
CA GLY A 529 -9.00 -24.71 -8.67
C GLY A 529 -9.08 -24.06 -7.29
N ALA A 530 -9.04 -22.72 -7.20
CA ALA A 530 -9.25 -22.00 -5.95
C ALA A 530 -10.60 -22.32 -5.29
N LEU A 531 -11.72 -22.35 -6.05
CA LEU A 531 -13.02 -22.72 -5.49
C LEU A 531 -13.03 -24.14 -4.91
N ARG A 532 -12.43 -25.11 -5.62
CA ARG A 532 -12.26 -26.49 -5.13
C ARG A 532 -11.47 -26.54 -3.82
N HIS A 533 -10.38 -25.80 -3.70
CA HIS A 533 -9.61 -25.71 -2.46
C HIS A 533 -10.40 -25.04 -1.33
N LEU A 534 -11.17 -24.00 -1.63
CA LEU A 534 -12.05 -23.34 -0.65
C LEU A 534 -13.13 -24.31 -0.16
N GLU A 535 -13.78 -25.05 -1.07
CA GLU A 535 -14.76 -26.09 -0.72
C GLU A 535 -14.13 -27.10 0.24
N ALA A 536 -12.94 -27.63 -0.08
CA ALA A 536 -12.28 -28.60 0.80
C ALA A 536 -11.97 -28.06 2.20
N LEU A 537 -11.65 -26.76 2.33
CA LEU A 537 -11.30 -26.15 3.62
C LEU A 537 -12.51 -25.75 4.47
N ALA A 538 -13.59 -25.35 3.82
CA ALA A 538 -14.74 -24.70 4.45
C ALA A 538 -15.99 -25.59 4.55
N SER A 539 -15.98 -26.75 3.89
CA SER A 539 -17.14 -27.65 3.88
C SER A 539 -17.21 -28.51 5.14
N GLY A 540 -18.46 -28.80 5.54
CA GLY A 540 -18.72 -29.66 6.69
C GLY A 540 -18.97 -28.92 8.00
N VAL A 541 -19.19 -29.70 9.06
CA VAL A 541 -19.63 -29.21 10.39
C VAL A 541 -18.56 -29.33 11.47
N THR A 542 -17.32 -29.65 11.07
CA THR A 542 -16.21 -29.82 12.02
C THR A 542 -15.74 -28.48 12.59
N ARG A 543 -15.22 -28.46 13.83
CA ARG A 543 -14.57 -27.28 14.43
C ARG A 543 -13.51 -26.66 13.51
N LYS A 544 -12.70 -27.48 12.83
CA LYS A 544 -11.77 -27.06 11.78
C LYS A 544 -12.48 -26.24 10.70
N ALA A 545 -13.52 -26.77 10.06
CA ALA A 545 -14.25 -26.06 9.00
C ALA A 545 -14.81 -24.72 9.52
N ALA A 546 -15.41 -24.68 10.72
CA ALA A 546 -15.86 -23.42 11.32
C ALA A 546 -14.74 -22.36 11.49
N ILE A 547 -13.56 -22.74 11.99
CA ILE A 547 -12.42 -21.81 12.14
C ILE A 547 -11.93 -21.35 10.76
N GLN A 548 -11.81 -22.27 9.80
CA GLN A 548 -11.34 -21.95 8.45
C GLN A 548 -12.27 -20.96 7.77
N ARG A 549 -13.60 -21.15 7.84
CA ARG A 549 -14.57 -20.14 7.36
C ARG A 549 -14.39 -18.76 7.95
N THR A 550 -14.00 -18.66 9.22
CA THR A 550 -13.73 -17.34 9.82
C THR A 550 -12.43 -16.73 9.30
N LEU A 551 -11.39 -17.54 9.06
CA LEU A 551 -10.06 -17.05 8.69
C LEU A 551 -9.86 -16.87 7.20
N LEU A 552 -10.55 -17.65 6.37
CA LEU A 552 -10.32 -17.68 4.93
C LEU A 552 -10.57 -16.32 4.24
N PRO A 553 -11.55 -15.46 4.63
CA PRO A 553 -11.73 -14.19 3.94
C PRO A 553 -10.47 -13.34 4.01
N VAL A 554 -9.91 -13.26 5.20
CA VAL A 554 -8.72 -12.45 5.44
C VAL A 554 -7.49 -13.10 4.79
N LEU A 555 -7.36 -14.43 4.84
CA LEU A 555 -6.25 -15.14 4.18
C LEU A 555 -6.28 -15.02 2.66
N LEU A 556 -7.46 -15.04 2.04
CA LEU A 556 -7.61 -14.85 0.60
C LEU A 556 -7.13 -13.47 0.18
N ALA A 557 -7.38 -12.44 1.00
CA ALA A 557 -6.82 -11.11 0.78
C ALA A 557 -5.29 -11.13 0.80
N TRP A 558 -4.69 -11.78 1.79
CA TRP A 558 -3.23 -11.86 1.90
C TRP A 558 -2.61 -12.69 0.78
N PHE A 559 -3.26 -13.77 0.34
CA PHE A 559 -2.77 -14.54 -0.81
C PHE A 559 -2.84 -13.72 -2.11
N ALA A 560 -3.93 -12.97 -2.31
CA ALA A 560 -4.08 -12.08 -3.46
C ALA A 560 -3.03 -10.95 -3.47
N ASP A 561 -2.56 -10.55 -2.29
CA ASP A 561 -1.48 -9.58 -2.14
C ASP A 561 -0.09 -10.21 -2.14
N SER A 562 0.07 -11.41 -2.71
CA SER A 562 1.38 -12.09 -2.80
C SER A 562 1.72 -12.53 -4.21
N ALA A 563 2.85 -13.23 -4.39
CA ALA A 563 3.33 -13.50 -5.74
C ALA A 563 2.49 -14.52 -6.52
N ASP A 564 1.98 -15.53 -5.80
CA ASP A 564 1.19 -16.60 -6.39
C ASP A 564 0.02 -16.97 -5.46
N PRO A 565 -1.15 -16.31 -5.64
CA PRO A 565 -2.32 -16.51 -4.79
C PRO A 565 -2.84 -17.95 -4.87
N ASP A 566 -2.83 -18.54 -6.06
CA ASP A 566 -3.30 -19.91 -6.30
C ASP A 566 -2.42 -20.93 -5.58
N ALA A 567 -1.09 -20.87 -5.74
CA ALA A 567 -0.16 -21.73 -4.99
C ALA A 567 -0.28 -21.49 -3.47
N GLY A 568 -0.42 -20.25 -3.01
CA GLY A 568 -0.62 -19.94 -1.59
C GLY A 568 -1.85 -20.65 -1.00
N LEU A 569 -2.97 -20.61 -1.71
CA LEU A 569 -4.20 -21.26 -1.24
C LEU A 569 -4.07 -22.79 -1.23
N LEU A 570 -3.51 -23.37 -2.29
CA LEU A 570 -3.23 -24.81 -2.36
C LEU A 570 -2.30 -25.27 -1.22
N ASN A 571 -1.15 -24.62 -1.05
CA ASN A 571 -0.22 -24.93 0.03
C ASN A 571 -0.86 -24.74 1.41
N PHE A 572 -1.70 -23.73 1.61
CA PHE A 572 -2.43 -23.56 2.87
C PHE A 572 -3.36 -24.74 3.16
N ARG A 573 -4.05 -25.21 2.12
CA ARG A 573 -4.88 -26.41 2.22
C ARG A 573 -4.06 -27.61 2.66
N LYS A 574 -2.97 -27.90 1.96
CA LYS A 574 -2.07 -29.03 2.29
C LYS A 574 -1.54 -28.95 3.73
N VAL A 575 -1.14 -27.77 4.23
CA VAL A 575 -0.72 -27.61 5.65
C VAL A 575 -1.90 -27.87 6.58
N SER A 576 -3.08 -27.38 6.22
CA SER A 576 -4.31 -27.57 7.02
C SER A 576 -4.79 -29.02 7.03
N ASP A 577 -4.62 -29.77 5.95
CA ASP A 577 -4.83 -31.22 5.95
C ASP A 577 -3.83 -31.93 6.87
N ALA A 578 -2.54 -31.57 6.84
CA ALA A 578 -1.53 -32.20 7.70
C ALA A 578 -1.70 -31.89 9.21
N LEU A 579 -2.11 -30.67 9.57
CA LEU A 579 -2.14 -30.16 10.96
C LEU A 579 -3.54 -29.81 11.47
N GLY A 580 -4.59 -29.96 10.66
CA GLY A 580 -5.88 -29.37 11.01
C GLY A 580 -6.64 -30.02 12.13
N ARG A 581 -6.15 -31.18 12.55
CA ARG A 581 -6.60 -31.93 13.73
C ARG A 581 -5.77 -31.60 14.98
N THR A 582 -4.74 -30.76 14.91
CA THR A 582 -3.86 -30.43 16.04
C THR A 582 -4.39 -29.19 16.77
N PRO A 583 -4.73 -29.29 18.09
CA PRO A 583 -5.41 -28.19 18.75
C PRO A 583 -4.56 -26.92 18.87
N TRP A 584 -3.24 -27.03 19.03
CA TRP A 584 -2.34 -25.87 19.04
C TRP A 584 -2.33 -25.12 17.70
N TYR A 585 -2.38 -25.81 16.56
CA TYR A 585 -2.36 -25.16 15.23
C TYR A 585 -3.63 -24.34 15.00
N LEU A 586 -4.80 -24.93 15.29
CA LEU A 586 -6.06 -24.20 15.16
C LEU A 586 -6.15 -23.01 16.13
N ARG A 587 -5.60 -23.15 17.35
CA ARG A 587 -5.50 -22.01 18.29
C ARG A 587 -4.55 -20.93 17.76
N LEU A 588 -3.40 -21.31 17.21
CA LEU A 588 -2.43 -20.39 16.63
C LEU A 588 -3.07 -19.53 15.54
N LEU A 589 -3.81 -20.16 14.63
CA LEU A 589 -4.44 -19.42 13.53
C LEU A 589 -5.58 -18.50 14.00
N ARG A 590 -6.35 -18.91 15.00
CA ARG A 590 -7.50 -18.16 15.52
C ARG A 590 -7.09 -17.00 16.42
N ASP A 591 -6.10 -17.21 17.28
CA ASP A 591 -5.79 -16.30 18.38
C ASP A 591 -4.62 -15.35 18.02
N GLU A 592 -3.85 -15.66 16.97
CA GLU A 592 -2.66 -14.93 16.52
C GLU A 592 -2.76 -14.54 15.04
N GLY A 593 -3.41 -13.40 14.80
CA GLY A 593 -3.59 -12.86 13.44
C GLY A 593 -2.28 -12.68 12.66
N ALA A 594 -1.22 -12.22 13.34
CA ALA A 594 0.11 -12.08 12.75
C ALA A 594 0.68 -13.43 12.25
N ALA A 595 0.51 -14.53 13.00
CA ALA A 595 0.98 -15.84 12.54
C ALA A 595 0.24 -16.31 11.28
N ALA A 596 -1.08 -16.11 11.20
CA ALA A 596 -1.86 -16.47 10.02
C ALA A 596 -1.45 -15.63 8.80
N GLU A 597 -1.20 -14.33 8.98
CA GLU A 597 -0.66 -13.44 7.94
C GLU A 597 0.71 -13.90 7.47
N ASN A 598 1.64 -14.16 8.38
CA ASN A 598 2.99 -14.64 8.05
C ASN A 598 2.93 -15.97 7.29
N LEU A 599 2.01 -16.86 7.68
CA LEU A 599 1.81 -18.14 7.02
C LEU A 599 1.33 -17.93 5.59
N ALA A 600 0.27 -17.15 5.40
CA ALA A 600 -0.19 -16.76 4.07
C ALA A 600 0.94 -16.22 3.19
N ARG A 601 1.75 -15.29 3.68
CA ARG A 601 2.85 -14.70 2.89
C ARG A 601 3.89 -15.73 2.50
N VAL A 602 4.32 -16.58 3.42
CA VAL A 602 5.32 -17.61 3.13
C VAL A 602 4.80 -18.61 2.09
N LEU A 603 3.53 -18.96 2.18
CA LEU A 603 2.92 -19.98 1.32
C LEU A 603 2.72 -19.55 -0.14
N SER A 604 2.61 -18.24 -0.38
CA SER A 604 2.34 -17.59 -1.67
C SER A 604 3.56 -16.86 -2.23
N ALA A 605 4.74 -17.02 -1.63
CA ALA A 605 5.93 -16.27 -2.01
C ALA A 605 6.79 -16.93 -3.10
N GLY A 606 6.47 -18.18 -3.43
CA GLY A 606 7.32 -19.03 -4.25
C GLY A 606 7.28 -20.50 -3.86
N ARG A 607 8.34 -21.27 -4.17
CA ARG A 607 8.35 -22.73 -4.00
C ARG A 607 9.21 -23.21 -2.83
N LEU A 608 10.38 -22.61 -2.57
CA LEU A 608 11.34 -23.13 -1.58
C LEU A 608 10.75 -23.23 -0.18
N ALA A 609 10.27 -22.11 0.39
CA ALA A 609 9.74 -22.10 1.76
C ALA A 609 8.52 -23.03 1.92
N PRO A 610 7.51 -23.02 1.03
CA PRO A 610 6.37 -23.93 1.13
C PRO A 610 6.80 -25.39 1.03
N ASP A 611 7.68 -25.74 0.10
CA ASP A 611 8.22 -27.10 -0.02
C ASP A 611 8.94 -27.56 1.27
N LEU A 612 9.72 -26.69 1.92
CA LEU A 612 10.36 -27.01 3.21
C LEU A 612 9.32 -27.20 4.31
N LEU A 613 8.26 -26.37 4.33
CA LEU A 613 7.19 -26.42 5.31
C LEU A 613 6.30 -27.66 5.13
N LEU A 614 6.00 -28.06 3.90
CA LEU A 614 5.15 -29.23 3.66
C LEU A 614 5.83 -30.52 4.13
N ARG A 615 7.17 -30.56 4.09
CA ARG A 615 7.96 -31.67 4.65
C ARG A 615 8.08 -31.62 6.18
N ALA A 616 7.96 -30.45 6.82
CA ALA A 616 7.92 -30.29 8.27
C ALA A 616 6.79 -29.32 8.73
N PRO A 617 5.50 -29.72 8.64
CA PRO A 617 4.37 -28.83 8.89
C PRO A 617 4.41 -28.23 10.31
N GLU A 618 4.92 -28.95 11.31
CA GLU A 618 5.13 -28.44 12.66
C GLU A 618 5.96 -27.14 12.73
N ALA A 619 6.83 -26.85 11.75
CA ALA A 619 7.59 -25.61 11.69
C ALA A 619 6.70 -24.35 11.58
N VAL A 620 5.39 -24.47 11.27
CA VAL A 620 4.43 -23.33 11.37
C VAL A 620 4.50 -22.68 12.76
N ALA A 621 4.71 -23.42 13.85
CA ALA A 621 4.87 -22.82 15.19
C ALA A 621 5.91 -21.68 15.24
N LEU A 622 6.98 -21.73 14.44
CA LEU A 622 7.98 -20.65 14.34
C LEU A 622 7.37 -19.31 13.91
N LEU A 623 6.34 -19.32 13.06
CA LEU A 623 5.71 -18.10 12.53
C LEU A 623 4.88 -17.32 13.57
N GLY A 624 4.38 -17.99 14.61
CA GLY A 624 3.66 -17.34 15.73
C GLY A 624 4.55 -16.99 16.93
N ALA A 625 5.78 -17.50 17.03
CA ALA A 625 6.63 -17.23 18.19
C ALA A 625 7.31 -15.86 18.08
N PRO A 626 7.37 -15.04 19.15
CA PRO A 626 7.90 -13.68 19.09
C PRO A 626 9.32 -13.59 18.50
N ASP A 627 10.20 -14.57 18.79
CA ASP A 627 11.57 -14.66 18.26
C ASP A 627 11.73 -15.95 17.41
N GLY A 628 10.62 -16.42 16.85
CA GLY A 628 10.55 -17.73 16.18
C GLY A 628 11.21 -17.78 14.80
N LEU A 629 11.47 -16.59 14.24
CA LEU A 629 12.13 -16.41 12.96
C LEU A 629 13.58 -15.91 13.06
N GLN A 630 14.08 -15.57 14.26
CA GLN A 630 15.48 -15.16 14.39
C GLN A 630 16.39 -16.36 14.12
N PRO A 631 17.35 -16.25 13.17
CA PRO A 631 18.32 -17.30 12.93
C PRO A 631 19.13 -17.63 14.18
N ARG A 632 19.43 -18.92 14.36
CA ARG A 632 20.23 -19.38 15.49
C ARG A 632 21.71 -19.31 15.13
N GLY A 633 22.55 -18.99 16.11
CA GLY A 633 24.01 -18.94 15.92
C GLY A 633 24.63 -20.33 15.75
N ARG A 634 25.87 -20.37 15.23
CA ARG A 634 26.62 -21.60 14.92
C ARG A 634 26.70 -22.57 16.11
N ASP A 635 27.08 -22.06 17.28
CA ASP A 635 27.34 -22.91 18.45
C ASP A 635 26.07 -23.66 18.88
N ALA A 636 24.93 -22.96 18.96
CA ALA A 636 23.64 -23.58 19.26
C ALA A 636 23.24 -24.65 18.22
N LEU A 637 23.45 -24.39 16.92
CA LEU A 637 23.13 -25.35 15.86
C LEU A 637 24.03 -26.59 15.90
N GLU A 638 25.35 -26.40 15.98
CA GLU A 638 26.33 -27.48 16.10
C GLU A 638 26.06 -28.35 17.34
N GLN A 639 25.76 -27.75 18.50
CA GLN A 639 25.42 -28.54 19.71
C GLN A 639 24.18 -29.42 19.50
N GLU A 640 23.12 -28.88 18.89
CA GLU A 640 21.90 -29.65 18.60
C GLU A 640 22.16 -30.77 17.58
N VAL A 641 22.79 -30.44 16.44
CA VAL A 641 23.17 -31.42 15.42
C VAL A 641 24.05 -32.53 16.00
N LEU A 642 25.13 -32.21 16.73
CA LEU A 642 26.02 -33.22 17.32
C LEU A 642 25.29 -34.09 18.36
N ALA A 643 24.43 -33.51 19.20
CA ALA A 643 23.62 -34.30 20.13
C ALA A 643 22.64 -35.23 19.40
N ALA A 644 22.04 -34.77 18.32
CA ALA A 644 21.13 -35.60 17.54
C ALA A 644 21.87 -36.75 16.83
N VAL A 645 22.97 -36.45 16.13
CA VAL A 645 23.86 -37.44 15.49
C VAL A 645 24.36 -38.48 16.51
N GLY A 646 24.71 -38.07 17.74
CA GLY A 646 25.22 -39.02 18.74
C GLY A 646 24.22 -40.10 19.16
N ARG A 647 22.91 -39.79 19.07
CA ARG A 647 21.82 -40.71 19.43
C ARG A 647 21.34 -41.60 18.27
N ALA A 648 21.82 -41.36 17.05
CA ALA A 648 21.34 -42.09 15.87
C ALA A 648 22.09 -43.41 15.66
N ASP A 649 21.36 -44.39 15.13
CA ASP A 649 21.91 -45.71 14.85
C ASP A 649 22.53 -45.73 13.44
N GLY A 650 23.87 -45.64 13.37
CA GLY A 650 24.63 -45.69 12.11
C GLY A 650 24.73 -44.34 11.40
N ALA A 651 25.64 -44.24 10.43
CA ALA A 651 26.00 -42.98 9.79
C ALA A 651 24.89 -42.36 8.93
N GLU A 652 24.12 -43.18 8.23
CA GLU A 652 23.02 -42.72 7.38
C GLU A 652 21.88 -42.11 8.20
N ALA A 653 21.41 -42.78 9.26
CA ALA A 653 20.36 -42.25 10.14
C ALA A 653 20.84 -40.97 10.84
N ALA A 654 22.11 -40.90 11.23
CA ALA A 654 22.74 -39.71 11.80
C ALA A 654 22.68 -38.48 10.88
N VAL A 655 23.01 -38.66 9.60
CA VAL A 655 22.98 -37.57 8.62
C VAL A 655 21.54 -37.19 8.25
N ALA A 656 20.63 -38.15 8.09
CA ALA A 656 19.20 -37.83 7.98
C ALA A 656 18.71 -36.90 9.10
N VAL A 657 19.02 -37.16 10.38
CA VAL A 657 18.67 -36.23 11.46
C VAL A 657 19.36 -34.86 11.32
N ALA A 658 20.65 -34.81 10.98
CA ALA A 658 21.33 -33.52 10.72
C ALA A 658 20.65 -32.72 9.59
N ARG A 659 20.19 -33.40 8.54
CA ARG A 659 19.49 -32.78 7.40
C ARG A 659 18.08 -32.30 7.75
N GLY A 660 17.38 -33.02 8.61
CA GLY A 660 16.15 -32.57 9.26
C GLY A 660 16.31 -31.26 10.05
N VAL A 661 17.35 -31.12 10.89
CA VAL A 661 17.67 -29.83 11.55
C VAL A 661 17.94 -28.75 10.50
N ARG A 662 18.69 -29.10 9.44
CA ARG A 662 19.01 -28.17 8.35
C ARG A 662 17.76 -27.67 7.64
N ARG A 663 16.89 -28.56 7.16
CA ARG A 663 15.58 -28.20 6.60
C ARG A 663 14.79 -27.22 7.48
N ARG A 664 14.57 -27.51 8.78
CA ARG A 664 13.82 -26.60 9.69
C ARG A 664 14.46 -25.21 9.80
N GLU A 665 15.78 -25.13 9.94
CA GLU A 665 16.47 -23.84 10.07
C GLU A 665 16.61 -23.11 8.71
N LEU A 666 16.64 -23.85 7.61
CA LEU A 666 16.51 -23.31 6.26
C LEU A 666 15.17 -22.63 6.08
N PHE A 667 14.09 -23.33 6.44
CA PHE A 667 12.75 -22.74 6.46
C PHE A 667 12.67 -21.50 7.36
N ARG A 668 13.23 -21.51 8.58
CA ARG A 668 13.25 -20.31 9.45
C ARG A 668 13.91 -19.12 8.75
N THR A 669 15.06 -19.34 8.11
CA THR A 669 15.80 -18.28 7.42
C THR A 669 15.02 -17.78 6.20
N ALA A 670 14.49 -18.70 5.38
CA ALA A 670 13.67 -18.35 4.22
C ALA A 670 12.37 -17.60 4.60
N ALA A 671 11.61 -18.09 5.58
CA ALA A 671 10.47 -17.37 6.11
C ALA A 671 10.83 -15.98 6.68
N ALA A 672 11.90 -15.83 7.47
CA ALA A 672 12.32 -14.49 7.95
C ALA A 672 12.61 -13.53 6.79
N ASP A 673 13.33 -14.01 5.77
CA ASP A 673 13.70 -13.23 4.58
C ASP A 673 12.45 -12.82 3.79
N LEU A 674 11.52 -13.75 3.52
CA LEU A 674 10.30 -13.44 2.78
C LEU A 674 9.41 -12.44 3.53
N ILE A 675 9.18 -12.64 4.83
CA ILE A 675 8.34 -11.75 5.65
C ILE A 675 8.95 -10.35 5.73
N GLY A 676 10.28 -10.29 5.92
CA GLY A 676 11.01 -9.04 5.91
C GLY A 676 10.98 -8.31 4.58
N ALA A 677 11.02 -9.05 3.46
CA ALA A 677 10.97 -8.45 2.12
C ALA A 677 9.58 -7.90 1.78
N TYR A 678 8.53 -8.65 2.10
CA TYR A 678 7.15 -8.24 1.89
C TYR A 678 6.64 -7.16 2.84
N GLY A 679 7.05 -7.14 4.12
CA GLY A 679 6.49 -6.25 5.14
C GLY A 679 5.03 -6.56 5.50
N THR A 680 4.59 -6.24 6.71
CA THR A 680 3.17 -6.25 7.13
C THR A 680 2.68 -4.83 7.48
N GLU A 681 1.35 -4.62 7.57
CA GLU A 681 0.75 -3.35 8.07
C GLU A 681 1.32 -2.90 9.44
N GLY A 682 1.72 -3.84 10.31
CA GLY A 682 2.37 -3.54 11.60
C GLY A 682 3.90 -3.51 11.59
N THR A 683 4.56 -4.04 10.55
CA THR A 683 6.03 -4.08 10.44
C THR A 683 6.41 -3.84 8.97
N PRO A 684 6.78 -2.61 8.60
CA PRO A 684 7.14 -2.27 7.22
C PRO A 684 8.24 -3.20 6.66
N ALA A 685 8.33 -3.28 5.32
CA ALA A 685 9.39 -4.02 4.64
C ALA A 685 10.79 -3.55 5.09
N GLU A 686 11.76 -4.46 5.09
CA GLU A 686 13.11 -4.16 5.54
C GLU A 686 13.77 -3.19 4.55
N GLU A 687 14.11 -1.99 5.03
CA GLU A 687 14.75 -0.97 4.20
C GLU A 687 16.27 -1.21 4.08
N ASP A 688 16.89 -1.88 5.07
CA ASP A 688 18.33 -2.18 5.06
C ASP A 688 18.59 -3.52 4.38
N HIS A 689 18.63 -3.47 3.06
CA HIS A 689 18.73 -4.70 2.28
C HIS A 689 20.09 -5.37 2.42
N GLY A 690 21.12 -4.57 2.68
CA GLY A 690 22.44 -5.08 3.00
C GLY A 690 22.44 -5.90 4.28
N HIS A 691 21.90 -5.37 5.39
CA HIS A 691 21.77 -6.16 6.61
C HIS A 691 21.04 -7.48 6.37
N ALA A 692 19.97 -7.47 5.58
CA ALA A 692 19.19 -8.68 5.31
C ALA A 692 20.02 -9.76 4.57
N ILE A 693 20.74 -9.37 3.51
CA ILE A 693 21.66 -10.28 2.80
C ILE A 693 22.74 -10.85 3.71
N ASP A 694 23.40 -10.04 4.53
CA ASP A 694 24.44 -10.53 5.45
C ASP A 694 23.84 -11.50 6.48
N ALA A 695 22.63 -11.23 6.98
CA ALA A 695 21.95 -12.13 7.92
C ALA A 695 21.65 -13.50 7.28
N VAL A 696 21.17 -13.50 6.02
CA VAL A 696 20.91 -14.74 5.26
C VAL A 696 22.21 -15.50 5.01
N GLY A 697 23.21 -14.84 4.44
CA GLY A 697 24.55 -15.37 4.24
C GLY A 697 25.12 -16.06 5.46
N SER A 698 25.13 -15.37 6.59
CA SER A 698 25.64 -15.90 7.85
C SER A 698 24.81 -17.07 8.38
N ALA A 699 23.47 -16.97 8.36
CA ALA A 699 22.60 -18.06 8.83
C ALA A 699 22.77 -19.33 7.99
N VAL A 700 22.84 -19.21 6.66
CA VAL A 700 23.03 -20.38 5.77
C VAL A 700 24.44 -20.98 5.93
N SER A 701 25.47 -20.15 6.09
CA SER A 701 26.83 -20.61 6.39
C SER A 701 26.92 -21.31 7.73
N ASP A 702 26.38 -20.73 8.80
CA ASP A 702 26.39 -21.37 10.12
C ASP A 702 25.67 -22.71 10.12
N LEU A 703 24.59 -22.77 9.35
CA LEU A 703 23.83 -23.99 9.14
C LEU A 703 24.63 -25.07 8.41
N ASN A 704 25.26 -24.72 7.29
CA ASN A 704 26.11 -25.66 6.57
C ASN A 704 27.30 -26.12 7.42
N ALA A 705 27.96 -25.23 8.18
CA ALA A 705 29.03 -25.61 9.10
C ALA A 705 28.57 -26.62 10.15
N ALA A 706 27.40 -26.41 10.78
CA ALA A 706 26.86 -27.35 11.77
C ALA A 706 26.51 -28.71 11.14
N THR A 707 25.96 -28.69 9.91
CA THR A 707 25.65 -29.93 9.19
C THR A 707 26.92 -30.70 8.82
N LEU A 708 27.98 -30.02 8.36
CA LEU A 708 29.28 -30.64 8.11
C LEU A 708 29.91 -31.20 9.40
N ALA A 709 29.79 -30.52 10.54
CA ALA A 709 30.29 -31.06 11.82
C ALA A 709 29.63 -32.41 12.25
N GLY A 710 28.29 -32.53 12.14
CA GLY A 710 27.40 -33.70 12.18
C GLY A 710 27.79 -34.83 11.21
N ALA A 711 27.90 -34.50 9.91
CA ALA A 711 28.40 -35.45 8.91
C ALA A 711 29.82 -35.95 9.24
N LEU A 712 30.77 -35.07 9.59
CA LEU A 712 32.11 -35.46 10.04
C LEU A 712 32.02 -36.40 11.25
N ARG A 713 31.25 -36.06 12.29
CA ARG A 713 31.08 -36.95 13.45
C ARG A 713 30.51 -38.30 13.05
N ALA A 714 29.52 -38.32 12.17
CA ALA A 714 28.88 -39.56 11.73
C ALA A 714 29.86 -40.45 10.93
N ALA A 715 30.59 -39.87 9.98
CA ALA A 715 31.61 -40.58 9.20
C ALA A 715 32.72 -41.15 10.09
N VAL A 716 33.19 -40.39 11.09
CA VAL A 716 34.24 -40.85 12.00
C VAL A 716 33.75 -41.99 12.89
N ARG A 717 32.54 -41.87 13.44
CA ARG A 717 31.99 -42.88 14.37
C ARG A 717 31.75 -44.24 13.75
N GLU A 718 31.34 -44.24 12.49
CA GLU A 718 30.98 -45.47 11.79
C GLU A 718 32.17 -46.42 11.69
N GLN A 719 33.36 -45.90 11.35
CA GLN A 719 34.52 -46.73 11.11
C GLN A 719 35.59 -46.65 12.22
N TRP A 720 35.64 -45.59 13.05
CA TRP A 720 36.71 -45.36 14.04
C TRP A 720 36.23 -45.03 15.47
N GLY A 721 34.96 -45.24 15.80
CA GLY A 721 34.42 -44.84 17.11
C GLY A 721 34.59 -43.34 17.39
N ASP A 722 35.27 -42.98 18.47
CA ASP A 722 35.34 -41.57 18.88
C ASP A 722 36.61 -40.83 18.44
N THR A 723 37.63 -41.56 17.99
CA THR A 723 38.97 -41.01 17.72
C THR A 723 39.50 -41.49 16.37
N LEU A 724 39.73 -40.55 15.46
CA LEU A 724 40.36 -40.78 14.16
C LEU A 724 41.89 -40.83 14.36
N PRO A 725 42.65 -41.69 13.64
CA PRO A 725 44.11 -41.72 13.75
C PRO A 725 44.83 -40.42 13.30
N THR A 726 44.09 -39.42 12.81
CA THR A 726 44.58 -38.10 12.40
C THR A 726 43.67 -37.01 12.97
N ARG A 727 44.21 -35.84 13.32
CA ARG A 727 43.39 -34.60 13.42
C ARG A 727 42.89 -34.28 12.00
N PHE A 728 41.64 -33.86 11.90
CA PHE A 728 40.96 -33.54 10.64
C PHE A 728 40.24 -32.21 10.77
N ALA A 729 40.36 -31.34 9.77
CA ALA A 729 39.71 -30.04 9.72
C ALA A 729 39.16 -29.81 8.31
N VAL A 730 37.98 -29.21 8.28
CA VAL A 730 37.31 -28.72 7.08
C VAL A 730 37.40 -27.20 7.09
N ILE A 731 37.88 -26.63 5.98
CA ILE A 731 38.09 -25.20 5.79
C ILE A 731 37.15 -24.75 4.68
N GLY A 732 36.15 -23.92 5.02
CA GLY A 732 35.26 -23.32 4.04
C GLY A 732 36.06 -22.33 3.20
N VAL A 733 35.82 -22.33 1.90
CA VAL A 733 36.38 -21.37 0.94
C VAL A 733 35.25 -20.77 0.09
N GLY A 734 35.57 -19.87 -0.85
CA GLY A 734 34.56 -19.21 -1.68
C GLY A 734 33.48 -18.49 -0.84
N ARG A 735 32.22 -18.56 -1.30
CA ARG A 735 31.10 -17.89 -0.59
C ARG A 735 30.80 -18.55 0.75
N PHE A 736 31.09 -19.85 0.92
CA PHE A 736 30.93 -20.51 2.21
C PHE A 736 31.83 -19.87 3.28
N GLY A 737 33.13 -19.82 3.04
CA GLY A 737 34.06 -19.18 3.97
C GLY A 737 33.90 -17.65 4.05
N GLY A 738 33.23 -17.05 3.07
CA GLY A 738 32.86 -15.63 3.12
C GLY A 738 31.62 -15.27 3.93
N HIS A 739 30.88 -16.24 4.47
CA HIS A 739 29.53 -16.02 5.07
C HIS A 739 28.54 -15.39 4.09
N GLU A 740 28.68 -15.74 2.81
CA GLU A 740 27.93 -15.12 1.72
C GLU A 740 27.16 -16.16 0.88
N LEU A 741 26.78 -17.26 1.53
CA LEU A 741 25.99 -18.32 0.93
C LEU A 741 24.56 -17.86 0.62
N SER A 742 24.09 -18.19 -0.58
CA SER A 742 22.66 -18.17 -0.88
C SER A 742 22.00 -19.53 -0.61
N TYR A 743 20.67 -19.60 -0.74
CA TYR A 743 19.89 -20.80 -0.42
C TYR A 743 20.24 -22.04 -1.28
N GLY A 744 20.68 -21.80 -2.52
CA GLY A 744 21.09 -22.83 -3.47
C GLY A 744 22.59 -23.08 -3.55
N SER A 745 23.40 -22.48 -2.67
CA SER A 745 24.85 -22.62 -2.75
C SER A 745 25.36 -23.99 -2.26
N ASP A 746 26.42 -24.43 -2.93
CA ASP A 746 27.24 -25.57 -2.52
C ASP A 746 28.17 -25.20 -1.34
N ALA A 747 28.72 -26.19 -0.66
CA ALA A 747 29.71 -26.03 0.39
C ALA A 747 31.12 -26.21 -0.20
N ASP A 748 31.76 -25.12 -0.63
CA ASP A 748 33.14 -25.16 -1.12
C ASP A 748 34.12 -25.28 0.06
N VAL A 749 34.92 -26.35 0.07
CA VAL A 749 35.77 -26.73 1.23
C VAL A 749 37.16 -27.24 0.82
N LEU A 750 38.14 -27.04 1.69
CA LEU A 750 39.41 -27.77 1.71
C LEU A 750 39.44 -28.72 2.91
N PHE A 751 40.03 -29.91 2.72
CA PHE A 751 40.27 -30.89 3.78
C PHE A 751 41.74 -30.92 4.17
N VAL A 752 41.99 -30.79 5.46
CA VAL A 752 43.32 -30.71 6.05
C VAL A 752 43.40 -31.73 7.16
N HIS A 753 44.46 -32.51 7.17
CA HIS A 753 44.68 -33.49 8.22
C HIS A 753 46.11 -33.41 8.78
N GLU A 754 46.33 -33.92 10.00
CA GLU A 754 47.67 -34.05 10.58
C GLU A 754 47.68 -35.34 11.42
N PRO A 755 48.55 -36.32 11.08
CA PRO A 755 48.63 -37.57 11.83
C PRO A 755 48.80 -37.27 13.33
N ARG A 756 48.10 -38.01 14.19
CA ARG A 756 48.30 -37.88 15.63
C ARG A 756 49.66 -38.45 16.03
N ASP A 757 50.17 -38.05 17.20
CA ASP A 757 51.43 -38.57 17.70
C ASP A 757 51.40 -40.09 17.83
N GLY A 758 52.36 -40.76 17.18
CA GLY A 758 52.46 -42.22 17.16
C GLY A 758 51.58 -42.93 16.13
N ALA A 759 50.83 -42.20 15.30
CA ALA A 759 50.03 -42.82 14.24
C ALA A 759 50.84 -43.00 12.95
N ASP A 760 50.68 -44.13 12.26
CA ASP A 760 51.27 -44.33 10.94
C ASP A 760 50.75 -43.29 9.93
N GLU A 761 51.66 -42.64 9.19
CA GLU A 761 51.31 -41.54 8.30
C GLU A 761 50.42 -42.02 7.12
N HIS A 762 50.75 -43.17 6.51
CA HIS A 762 49.93 -43.78 5.47
C HIS A 762 48.52 -44.15 5.97
N GLU A 763 48.37 -44.84 7.12
CA GLU A 763 47.06 -45.14 7.70
C GLU A 763 46.27 -43.86 8.05
N ALA A 764 46.93 -42.82 8.57
CA ALA A 764 46.29 -41.52 8.82
C ALA A 764 45.77 -40.86 7.54
N ALA A 765 46.54 -40.89 6.44
CA ALA A 765 46.09 -40.33 5.16
C ALA A 765 44.91 -41.11 4.57
N LYS A 766 44.97 -42.45 4.58
CA LYS A 766 43.86 -43.32 4.15
C LYS A 766 42.60 -43.05 4.98
N ALA A 767 42.69 -42.92 6.29
CA ALA A 767 41.54 -42.59 7.14
C ALA A 767 40.96 -41.20 6.83
N ALA A 768 41.80 -40.18 6.63
CA ALA A 768 41.32 -38.84 6.26
C ALA A 768 40.60 -38.84 4.90
N TYR A 769 41.15 -39.56 3.92
CA TYR A 769 40.53 -39.70 2.60
C TYR A 769 39.18 -40.44 2.68
N ALA A 770 39.10 -41.55 3.43
CA ALA A 770 37.85 -42.26 3.64
C ALA A 770 36.80 -41.39 4.36
N VAL A 771 37.16 -40.56 5.35
CA VAL A 771 36.20 -39.65 6.01
C VAL A 771 35.69 -38.60 5.02
N ALA A 772 36.56 -37.98 4.22
CA ALA A 772 36.12 -36.93 3.30
C ALA A 772 35.15 -37.47 2.24
N ASN A 773 35.43 -38.63 1.68
CA ASN A 773 34.50 -39.27 0.75
C ASN A 773 33.20 -39.71 1.43
N GLU A 774 33.27 -40.27 2.64
CA GLU A 774 32.06 -40.71 3.34
C GLU A 774 31.17 -39.50 3.67
N MET A 775 31.74 -38.36 4.08
CA MET A 775 31.01 -37.11 4.26
C MET A 775 30.28 -36.67 2.97
N ARG A 776 30.97 -36.71 1.81
CA ARG A 776 30.39 -36.31 0.51
C ARG A 776 29.25 -37.25 0.12
N ARG A 777 29.49 -38.56 0.12
CA ARG A 777 28.46 -39.60 -0.04
C ARG A 777 27.25 -39.40 0.89
N LEU A 778 27.43 -39.23 2.20
CA LEU A 778 26.28 -39.21 3.13
C LEU A 778 25.36 -38.00 2.91
N LEU A 779 25.95 -36.83 2.62
CA LEU A 779 25.19 -35.59 2.44
C LEU A 779 24.46 -35.51 1.09
N GLN A 780 24.84 -36.36 0.15
CA GLN A 780 24.23 -36.48 -1.17
C GLN A 780 23.26 -37.66 -1.25
N LEU A 781 22.99 -38.39 -0.16
CA LEU A 781 22.07 -39.53 -0.22
C LEU A 781 20.66 -39.05 -0.61
N PRO A 782 19.97 -39.75 -1.52
CA PRO A 782 18.58 -39.41 -1.83
C PRO A 782 17.75 -39.40 -0.55
N SER A 783 17.07 -38.29 -0.27
CA SER A 783 16.14 -38.19 0.85
C SER A 783 15.05 -37.17 0.54
N ALA A 784 14.03 -37.14 1.40
CA ALA A 784 13.05 -36.05 1.40
C ALA A 784 13.66 -34.64 1.64
N ASP A 785 14.79 -34.49 2.34
CA ASP A 785 15.46 -33.20 2.59
C ASP A 785 16.33 -32.74 1.41
N PRO A 786 16.61 -31.43 1.22
CA PRO A 786 17.56 -30.96 0.21
C PRO A 786 19.00 -31.46 0.46
N PRO A 787 19.76 -31.88 -0.57
CA PRO A 787 21.14 -32.32 -0.40
C PRO A 787 22.05 -31.13 -0.09
N LEU A 788 23.19 -31.40 0.56
CA LEU A 788 24.29 -30.44 0.71
C LEU A 788 25.48 -30.95 -0.10
N LEU A 789 25.75 -30.33 -1.24
CA LEU A 789 26.88 -30.71 -2.09
C LEU A 789 28.16 -30.13 -1.48
N ILE A 790 29.19 -30.97 -1.37
CA ILE A 790 30.53 -30.57 -0.94
C ILE A 790 31.43 -30.49 -2.18
N ASP A 791 31.82 -29.27 -2.55
CA ASP A 791 32.76 -29.00 -3.62
C ASP A 791 34.18 -28.75 -3.05
N ALA A 792 35.14 -29.58 -3.47
CA ALA A 792 36.55 -29.45 -3.08
C ALA A 792 37.47 -28.99 -4.22
N ASP A 793 36.92 -28.41 -5.29
CA ASP A 793 37.62 -28.13 -6.54
C ASP A 793 38.63 -26.96 -6.46
N LEU A 794 38.55 -26.14 -5.41
CA LEU A 794 39.51 -25.06 -5.10
C LEU A 794 40.77 -25.55 -4.37
N ARG A 795 40.93 -26.87 -4.18
CA ARG A 795 42.16 -27.46 -3.60
C ARG A 795 43.35 -27.32 -4.56
N PRO A 796 44.60 -27.38 -4.04
CA PRO A 796 45.83 -27.47 -4.83
C PRO A 796 45.68 -28.45 -5.99
N GLU A 797 45.98 -28.02 -7.21
CA GLU A 797 45.89 -28.81 -8.46
C GLU A 797 44.45 -29.19 -8.90
N GLY A 798 43.44 -28.51 -8.37
CA GLY A 798 42.03 -28.73 -8.67
C GLY A 798 41.59 -30.19 -8.54
N ARG A 799 40.84 -30.68 -9.55
CA ARG A 799 40.33 -32.07 -9.58
C ARG A 799 41.44 -33.12 -9.64
N SER A 800 42.59 -32.76 -10.20
CA SER A 800 43.75 -33.62 -10.36
C SER A 800 44.61 -33.73 -9.09
N GLY A 801 44.36 -32.91 -8.07
CA GLY A 801 45.07 -32.96 -6.79
C GLY A 801 44.44 -33.88 -5.74
N PRO A 802 45.17 -34.24 -4.69
CA PRO A 802 44.68 -35.10 -3.62
C PRO A 802 43.52 -34.41 -2.87
N LEU A 803 42.42 -35.15 -2.69
CA LEU A 803 41.18 -34.67 -2.04
C LEU A 803 41.45 -34.13 -0.63
N VAL A 804 42.37 -34.76 0.10
CA VAL A 804 42.78 -34.40 1.46
C VAL A 804 44.30 -34.29 1.50
N ARG A 805 44.84 -33.26 2.15
CA ARG A 805 46.29 -33.06 2.30
C ARG A 805 46.68 -32.87 3.78
N THR A 806 47.90 -33.26 4.10
CA THR A 806 48.50 -32.92 5.41
C THR A 806 48.81 -31.42 5.50
N LEU A 807 48.87 -30.85 6.71
CA LEU A 807 49.30 -29.45 6.89
C LEU A 807 50.71 -29.23 6.34
N ALA A 808 51.63 -30.16 6.60
CA ALA A 808 52.98 -30.12 6.02
C ALA A 808 52.97 -30.15 4.48
N SER A 809 52.12 -30.97 3.86
CA SER A 809 51.97 -31.04 2.39
C SER A 809 51.43 -29.73 1.82
N TYR A 810 50.38 -29.12 2.40
CA TYR A 810 50.01 -27.73 2.07
C TYR A 810 51.19 -26.75 2.20
N ALA A 811 51.97 -26.82 3.29
CA ALA A 811 53.11 -25.90 3.43
C ALA A 811 54.18 -26.09 2.35
N ALA A 812 54.46 -27.33 2.00
CA ALA A 812 55.42 -27.63 0.94
C ALA A 812 54.91 -27.17 -0.42
N TYR A 813 53.63 -27.38 -0.69
CA TYR A 813 52.99 -26.97 -1.93
C TYR A 813 53.02 -25.46 -2.11
N TYR A 814 52.50 -24.71 -1.13
CA TYR A 814 52.44 -23.25 -1.26
C TYR A 814 53.82 -22.59 -1.26
N ARG A 815 54.83 -23.21 -0.64
CA ARG A 815 56.21 -22.68 -0.72
C ARG A 815 56.80 -22.78 -2.14
N ARG A 816 56.48 -23.85 -2.88
CA ARG A 816 57.15 -24.17 -4.16
C ARG A 816 56.33 -23.84 -5.41
N TRP A 817 55.01 -23.95 -5.35
CA TRP A 817 54.13 -23.91 -6.52
C TRP A 817 52.89 -23.03 -6.34
N SER A 818 52.89 -22.12 -5.36
CA SER A 818 51.70 -21.31 -5.08
C SER A 818 51.42 -20.40 -6.27
N LEU A 819 50.23 -20.52 -6.82
CA LEU A 819 49.76 -19.60 -7.85
C LEU A 819 49.04 -18.42 -7.20
N VAL A 820 49.01 -17.29 -7.89
CA VAL A 820 48.41 -16.05 -7.38
C VAL A 820 46.90 -16.20 -7.20
N TRP A 821 46.21 -16.85 -8.13
CA TRP A 821 44.77 -17.12 -8.00
C TRP A 821 44.43 -18.02 -6.81
N GLU A 822 45.30 -18.96 -6.45
CA GLU A 822 45.10 -19.78 -5.24
C GLU A 822 45.21 -18.89 -3.99
N ALA A 823 46.21 -18.01 -3.90
CA ALA A 823 46.29 -17.01 -2.84
C ALA A 823 45.03 -16.11 -2.78
N GLN A 824 44.48 -15.71 -3.93
CA GLN A 824 43.22 -14.95 -3.99
C GLN A 824 42.02 -15.76 -3.47
N ALA A 825 41.86 -17.02 -3.88
CA ALA A 825 40.78 -17.87 -3.37
C ALA A 825 40.88 -18.08 -1.85
N LEU A 826 42.11 -18.13 -1.31
CA LEU A 826 42.35 -18.28 0.13
C LEU A 826 41.95 -17.05 0.97
N LEU A 827 41.68 -15.88 0.35
CA LEU A 827 41.06 -14.73 1.06
C LEU A 827 39.74 -15.09 1.72
N ARG A 828 39.06 -16.13 1.22
CA ARG A 828 37.80 -16.64 1.76
C ARG A 828 37.96 -17.85 2.67
N ALA A 829 39.16 -18.43 2.83
CA ALA A 829 39.36 -19.56 3.76
C ALA A 829 39.01 -19.22 5.23
N GLU A 830 38.15 -20.04 5.83
CA GLU A 830 37.73 -19.99 7.24
C GLU A 830 37.50 -21.42 7.81
N PRO A 831 37.89 -21.70 9.07
CA PRO A 831 37.51 -22.93 9.76
C PRO A 831 36.00 -23.14 9.88
N VAL A 832 35.48 -24.27 9.38
CA VAL A 832 34.02 -24.55 9.42
C VAL A 832 33.65 -25.81 10.19
N ALA A 833 34.54 -26.81 10.30
CA ALA A 833 34.27 -28.03 11.06
C ALA A 833 35.57 -28.81 11.37
N GLY A 834 35.55 -29.67 12.39
CA GLY A 834 36.68 -30.52 12.77
C GLY A 834 37.58 -29.90 13.84
N ASP A 835 38.88 -30.21 13.79
CA ASP A 835 39.84 -29.85 14.83
C ASP A 835 40.22 -28.37 14.79
N ALA A 836 39.82 -27.61 15.81
CA ALA A 836 39.99 -26.15 15.84
C ALA A 836 41.47 -25.71 15.81
N GLU A 837 42.35 -26.40 16.54
CA GLU A 837 43.78 -26.09 16.56
C GLU A 837 44.43 -26.33 15.19
N LEU A 838 44.10 -27.41 14.49
CA LEU A 838 44.63 -27.69 13.15
C LEU A 838 44.14 -26.67 12.13
N ALA A 839 42.85 -26.36 12.15
CA ALA A 839 42.26 -25.30 11.33
C ALA A 839 42.94 -23.95 11.55
N GLN A 840 43.16 -23.53 12.80
CA GLN A 840 43.87 -22.27 13.09
C GLN A 840 45.30 -22.29 12.52
N ARG A 841 46.02 -23.42 12.64
CA ARG A 841 47.38 -23.51 12.07
C ARG A 841 47.38 -23.47 10.54
N PHE A 842 46.38 -24.07 9.89
CA PHE A 842 46.16 -23.89 8.45
C PHE A 842 45.95 -22.40 8.09
N VAL A 843 45.08 -21.68 8.81
CA VAL A 843 44.91 -20.22 8.62
C VAL A 843 46.24 -19.49 8.79
N ASP A 844 47.02 -19.78 9.83
CA ASP A 844 48.31 -19.11 10.04
C ASP A 844 49.31 -19.42 8.91
N LEU A 845 49.24 -20.61 8.31
CA LEU A 845 50.05 -21.00 7.16
C LEU A 845 49.70 -20.17 5.91
N ILE A 846 48.42 -19.89 5.68
CA ILE A 846 47.96 -19.20 4.47
C ILE A 846 47.91 -17.67 4.60
N ASP A 847 47.93 -17.12 5.81
CA ASP A 847 47.80 -15.66 6.02
C ASP A 847 48.91 -14.86 5.29
N PRO A 848 50.19 -15.26 5.33
CA PRO A 848 51.24 -14.56 4.58
C PRO A 848 51.04 -14.66 3.05
N LEU A 849 50.41 -15.73 2.53
CA LEU A 849 50.13 -15.85 1.09
C LEU A 849 49.03 -14.89 0.63
N ARG A 850 47.90 -14.82 1.36
CA ARG A 850 46.73 -14.01 0.97
C ARG A 850 46.84 -12.54 1.41
N TYR A 851 47.75 -12.22 2.33
CA TYR A 851 48.09 -10.86 2.75
C TYR A 851 49.61 -10.65 2.73
N PRO A 852 50.23 -10.50 1.53
CA PRO A 852 51.71 -10.46 1.41
C PRO A 852 52.32 -9.27 2.15
N ALA A 853 53.47 -9.44 2.82
CA ALA A 853 53.99 -8.44 3.76
C ALA A 853 54.26 -7.04 3.18
N GLU A 854 54.48 -6.96 1.87
CA GLU A 854 54.72 -5.71 1.12
C GLU A 854 53.62 -5.42 0.09
N GLY A 855 52.50 -6.14 0.15
CA GLY A 855 51.43 -6.04 -0.85
C GLY A 855 51.72 -6.83 -2.12
N LEU A 856 50.77 -6.80 -3.05
CA LEU A 856 50.85 -7.55 -4.28
C LEU A 856 51.73 -6.80 -5.30
N GLY A 857 52.73 -7.48 -5.87
CA GLY A 857 53.57 -6.89 -6.92
C GLY A 857 52.80 -6.65 -8.23
N GLU A 858 53.36 -5.83 -9.13
CA GLU A 858 52.64 -5.43 -10.35
C GLU A 858 52.38 -6.60 -11.32
N ASP A 859 53.29 -7.59 -11.38
CA ASP A 859 53.12 -8.77 -12.23
C ASP A 859 51.96 -9.65 -11.76
N ALA A 860 51.86 -9.92 -10.46
CA ALA A 860 50.71 -10.60 -9.85
C ALA A 860 49.40 -9.83 -10.09
N VAL A 861 49.38 -8.49 -10.02
CA VAL A 861 48.16 -7.71 -10.33
C VAL A 861 47.74 -7.92 -11.80
N ARG A 862 48.67 -7.81 -12.76
CA ARG A 862 48.39 -8.11 -14.17
C ARG A 862 47.88 -9.54 -14.37
N GLU A 863 48.50 -10.54 -13.75
CA GLU A 863 48.00 -11.93 -13.78
C GLU A 863 46.55 -12.05 -13.24
N ILE A 864 46.20 -11.44 -12.11
CA ILE A 864 44.82 -11.45 -11.60
C ILE A 864 43.87 -10.81 -12.63
N ARG A 865 44.28 -9.68 -13.23
CA ARG A 865 43.42 -9.01 -14.25
C ARG A 865 43.22 -9.89 -15.49
N ARG A 866 44.27 -10.60 -15.95
CA ARG A 866 44.14 -11.53 -17.10
C ARG A 866 43.23 -12.71 -16.77
N LEU A 867 43.37 -13.30 -15.59
CA LEU A 867 42.48 -14.37 -15.12
C LEU A 867 41.02 -13.92 -15.06
N LYS A 868 40.77 -12.69 -14.58
CA LYS A 868 39.41 -12.13 -14.53
C LYS A 868 38.82 -11.99 -15.92
N ALA A 869 39.60 -11.46 -16.86
CA ALA A 869 39.13 -11.23 -18.23
C ALA A 869 38.79 -12.57 -18.92
N ARG A 870 39.68 -13.56 -18.80
CA ARG A 870 39.43 -14.95 -19.20
C ARG A 870 38.19 -15.58 -18.54
N MET A 871 38.04 -15.52 -17.22
CA MET A 871 36.83 -15.96 -16.50
C MET A 871 35.54 -15.33 -17.11
N GLU A 872 35.53 -14.04 -17.46
CA GLU A 872 34.34 -13.37 -18.07
C GLU A 872 34.02 -13.89 -19.48
N SER A 873 35.04 -14.11 -20.30
CA SER A 873 34.89 -14.60 -21.66
C SER A 873 34.57 -16.10 -21.75
N GLU A 874 35.04 -16.92 -20.80
CA GLU A 874 34.99 -18.39 -20.92
C GLU A 874 33.94 -19.09 -20.03
N ARG A 875 33.49 -18.45 -18.94
CA ARG A 875 32.61 -19.09 -17.93
C ARG A 875 31.16 -18.61 -17.96
N LEU A 876 30.85 -17.57 -18.74
CA LEU A 876 29.48 -17.13 -18.93
C LEU A 876 28.76 -18.20 -19.78
N PRO A 877 27.62 -18.75 -19.34
CA PRO A 877 26.97 -19.80 -20.12
C PRO A 877 26.64 -19.33 -21.55
N ARG A 878 26.72 -20.23 -22.54
CA ARG A 878 26.39 -19.89 -23.94
C ARG A 878 24.93 -19.43 -24.04
N GLY A 879 24.71 -18.28 -24.67
CA GLY A 879 23.40 -17.67 -24.78
C GLY A 879 22.89 -16.86 -23.59
N ALA A 880 23.58 -16.88 -22.45
CA ALA A 880 23.25 -16.03 -21.31
C ALA A 880 23.45 -14.54 -21.64
N ASP A 881 22.51 -13.68 -21.25
CA ASP A 881 22.63 -12.23 -21.36
C ASP A 881 23.55 -11.68 -20.24
N PRO A 882 24.73 -11.11 -20.58
CA PRO A 882 25.67 -10.57 -19.61
C PRO A 882 25.08 -9.44 -18.76
N THR A 883 24.10 -8.69 -19.28
CA THR A 883 23.52 -7.52 -18.60
C THR A 883 22.55 -7.90 -17.47
N THR A 884 22.10 -9.14 -17.44
CA THR A 884 21.13 -9.66 -16.45
C THR A 884 21.64 -10.83 -15.62
N HIS A 885 22.88 -11.25 -15.83
CA HIS A 885 23.49 -12.36 -15.09
C HIS A 885 24.11 -11.89 -13.76
N ALA A 886 23.51 -12.26 -12.62
CA ALA A 886 23.88 -11.82 -11.28
C ALA A 886 25.28 -12.20 -10.84
N LYS A 887 25.78 -13.38 -11.21
CA LYS A 887 27.11 -13.81 -10.77
C LYS A 887 28.24 -13.31 -11.67
N LEU A 888 28.25 -13.75 -12.92
CA LEU A 888 29.32 -13.51 -13.90
C LEU A 888 29.03 -12.36 -14.88
N GLY A 889 27.87 -11.71 -14.79
CA GLY A 889 27.52 -10.60 -15.68
C GLY A 889 28.26 -9.31 -15.33
N ARG A 890 28.15 -8.32 -16.22
CA ARG A 890 28.78 -6.99 -16.06
C ARG A 890 28.30 -6.33 -14.78
N GLY A 891 29.24 -5.95 -13.91
CA GLY A 891 28.95 -5.30 -12.64
C GLY A 891 28.25 -6.20 -11.60
N GLY A 892 28.26 -7.51 -11.84
CA GLY A 892 27.65 -8.51 -10.97
C GLY A 892 28.53 -8.91 -9.78
N LEU A 893 28.24 -10.06 -9.15
CA LEU A 893 28.93 -10.44 -7.90
C LEU A 893 30.41 -10.66 -8.10
N SER A 894 30.78 -11.31 -9.20
CA SER A 894 32.16 -11.64 -9.49
C SER A 894 32.99 -10.37 -9.70
N ASP A 895 32.49 -9.37 -10.41
CA ASP A 895 33.16 -8.08 -10.56
C ASP A 895 33.44 -7.39 -9.21
N VAL A 896 32.43 -7.29 -8.34
CA VAL A 896 32.61 -6.67 -7.01
C VAL A 896 33.59 -7.49 -6.17
N GLU A 897 33.44 -8.81 -6.12
CA GLU A 897 34.29 -9.69 -5.32
C GLU A 897 35.75 -9.57 -5.74
N TRP A 898 36.02 -9.66 -7.03
CA TRP A 898 37.38 -9.61 -7.56
C TRP A 898 38.05 -8.26 -7.30
N THR A 899 37.32 -7.15 -7.50
CA THR A 899 37.79 -5.81 -7.11
C THR A 899 38.15 -5.71 -5.65
N VAL A 900 37.29 -6.18 -4.75
CA VAL A 900 37.58 -6.12 -3.31
C VAL A 900 38.75 -7.04 -2.96
N GLN A 901 38.82 -8.24 -3.54
CA GLN A 901 39.89 -9.20 -3.25
C GLN A 901 41.26 -8.67 -3.70
N LEU A 902 41.34 -8.07 -4.90
CA LEU A 902 42.52 -7.34 -5.35
C LEU A 902 42.94 -6.26 -4.32
N LEU A 903 42.01 -5.43 -3.83
CA LEU A 903 42.34 -4.41 -2.80
C LEU A 903 42.85 -5.05 -1.51
N GLN A 904 42.26 -6.16 -1.08
CA GLN A 904 42.74 -6.90 0.11
C GLN A 904 44.16 -7.44 -0.10
N MET A 905 44.50 -7.93 -1.28
CA MET A 905 45.83 -8.47 -1.56
C MET A 905 46.88 -7.35 -1.71
N GLN A 906 46.48 -6.18 -2.23
CA GLN A 906 47.38 -5.03 -2.37
C GLN A 906 47.66 -4.33 -1.04
N HIS A 907 46.67 -4.29 -0.15
CA HIS A 907 46.65 -3.37 0.99
C HIS A 907 46.35 -4.06 2.33
N GLY A 908 46.12 -5.37 2.35
CA GLY A 908 45.78 -6.14 3.55
C GLY A 908 46.87 -6.17 4.59
N TRP A 909 48.12 -6.09 4.13
CA TRP A 909 49.30 -5.94 4.97
C TRP A 909 49.37 -4.62 5.73
N GLU A 910 48.95 -3.51 5.13
CA GLU A 910 48.99 -2.17 5.71
C GLU A 910 47.73 -1.88 6.55
N TYR A 911 46.57 -2.38 6.13
CA TYR A 911 45.27 -2.09 6.75
C TYR A 911 44.63 -3.38 7.29
N PRO A 912 44.75 -3.68 8.61
CA PRO A 912 44.27 -4.95 9.16
C PRO A 912 42.78 -5.16 8.99
N GLY A 913 41.99 -4.08 8.87
CA GLY A 913 40.55 -4.20 8.65
C GLY A 913 40.17 -4.85 7.32
N LEU A 914 41.07 -4.88 6.33
CA LEU A 914 40.90 -5.62 5.07
C LEU A 914 41.15 -7.13 5.25
N ARG A 915 41.72 -7.56 6.39
CA ARG A 915 41.96 -8.99 6.69
C ARG A 915 40.70 -9.68 7.22
N THR A 916 39.66 -9.65 6.39
CA THR A 916 38.38 -10.34 6.62
C THR A 916 38.06 -11.24 5.44
N THR A 917 37.27 -12.29 5.67
CA THR A 917 36.77 -13.18 4.63
C THR A 917 35.49 -12.66 3.97
N ARG A 918 34.94 -11.51 4.39
CA ARG A 918 33.59 -11.03 4.04
C ARG A 918 33.73 -9.84 3.10
N THR A 919 33.04 -9.84 1.96
CA THR A 919 33.26 -8.89 0.86
C THR A 919 32.84 -7.49 1.29
N ARG A 920 31.66 -7.38 1.91
CA ARG A 920 31.10 -6.08 2.32
C ARG A 920 31.87 -5.46 3.47
N GLU A 921 32.29 -6.25 4.46
CA GLU A 921 33.20 -5.76 5.51
C GLU A 921 34.54 -5.30 4.93
N ALA A 922 35.09 -6.01 3.94
CA ALA A 922 36.34 -5.60 3.30
C ALA A 922 36.16 -4.31 2.48
N LEU A 923 35.03 -4.19 1.78
CA LEU A 923 34.65 -2.98 1.06
C LEU A 923 34.53 -1.77 2.00
N ALA A 924 33.77 -1.90 3.11
CA ALA A 924 33.72 -0.85 4.14
C ALA A 924 35.12 -0.53 4.71
N ALA A 925 35.97 -1.53 5.01
CA ALA A 925 37.33 -1.26 5.44
C ALA A 925 38.18 -0.55 4.38
N ALA A 926 37.99 -0.83 3.08
CA ALA A 926 38.73 -0.16 2.02
C ALA A 926 38.34 1.32 1.91
N HIS A 927 37.03 1.61 1.99
CA HIS A 927 36.50 2.97 2.10
C HIS A 927 37.02 3.68 3.37
N ALA A 928 36.99 3.06 4.56
CA ALA A 928 37.50 3.70 5.79
C ALA A 928 39.00 4.02 5.70
N ALA A 929 39.77 3.24 4.93
CA ALA A 929 41.19 3.48 4.69
C ALA A 929 41.47 4.47 3.55
N GLY A 930 40.44 5.01 2.89
CA GLY A 930 40.58 5.96 1.78
C GLY A 930 41.08 5.34 0.48
N LEU A 931 41.01 4.01 0.36
CA LEU A 931 41.35 3.29 -0.87
C LEU A 931 40.23 3.37 -1.92
N LEU A 932 39.01 3.62 -1.46
CA LEU A 932 37.84 3.92 -2.29
C LEU A 932 37.18 5.19 -1.77
N ASP A 933 36.77 6.07 -2.67
CA ASP A 933 35.88 7.19 -2.34
C ASP A 933 34.47 6.69 -1.93
N THR A 934 33.67 7.59 -1.35
CA THR A 934 32.33 7.25 -0.84
C THR A 934 31.40 6.79 -1.95
N GLU A 935 31.39 7.46 -3.11
CA GLU A 935 30.54 7.11 -4.25
C GLU A 935 30.87 5.72 -4.81
N HIS A 936 32.13 5.39 -5.12
CA HIS A 936 32.54 4.05 -5.55
C HIS A 936 32.18 2.96 -4.54
N ALA A 937 32.47 3.13 -3.23
CA ALA A 937 32.05 2.16 -2.21
C ALA A 937 30.53 1.94 -2.22
N GLN A 938 29.72 3.00 -2.29
CA GLN A 938 28.25 2.85 -2.32
C GLN A 938 27.78 2.12 -3.59
N ILE A 939 28.37 2.44 -4.74
CA ILE A 939 27.99 1.80 -6.01
C ILE A 939 28.28 0.29 -5.97
N LEU A 940 29.47 -0.12 -5.51
CA LEU A 940 29.82 -1.54 -5.41
C LEU A 940 28.99 -2.27 -4.36
N ASP A 941 28.70 -1.62 -3.23
CA ASP A 941 27.82 -2.20 -2.20
C ASP A 941 26.42 -2.44 -2.73
N GLU A 942 25.86 -1.45 -3.43
CA GLU A 942 24.50 -1.52 -3.96
C GLU A 942 24.37 -2.62 -5.02
N ALA A 943 25.32 -2.69 -5.97
CA ALA A 943 25.39 -3.81 -6.92
C ALA A 943 25.56 -5.17 -6.25
N TRP A 944 26.47 -5.32 -5.28
CA TRP A 944 26.63 -6.57 -4.53
C TRP A 944 25.32 -6.99 -3.87
N VAL A 945 24.66 -6.08 -3.14
CA VAL A 945 23.41 -6.37 -2.44
C VAL A 945 22.32 -6.78 -3.44
N LEU A 946 22.15 -6.01 -4.52
CA LEU A 946 21.11 -6.27 -5.50
C LEU A 946 21.30 -7.60 -6.21
N ALA A 947 22.48 -7.88 -6.77
CA ALA A 947 22.79 -9.18 -7.36
C ALA A 947 22.65 -10.35 -6.37
N ALA A 948 23.03 -10.22 -5.09
CA ALA A 948 22.82 -11.30 -4.12
C ALA A 948 21.33 -11.56 -3.88
N ARG A 949 20.53 -10.48 -3.78
CA ARG A 949 19.08 -10.59 -3.60
C ARG A 949 18.41 -11.22 -4.81
N VAL A 950 18.84 -10.92 -6.03
CA VAL A 950 18.31 -11.59 -7.24
C VAL A 950 18.49 -13.10 -7.13
N ARG A 951 19.68 -13.59 -6.76
CA ARG A 951 19.93 -15.04 -6.63
C ARG A 951 19.06 -15.68 -5.55
N ASN A 952 18.96 -15.05 -4.37
CA ASN A 952 18.02 -15.47 -3.33
C ASN A 952 16.59 -15.49 -3.87
N ALA A 953 16.15 -14.47 -4.61
CA ALA A 953 14.78 -14.39 -5.10
C ALA A 953 14.47 -15.54 -6.05
N VAL A 954 15.36 -15.79 -7.00
CA VAL A 954 15.22 -16.88 -7.98
C VAL A 954 15.09 -18.21 -7.24
N MET A 955 16.01 -18.56 -6.34
CA MET A 955 15.87 -19.79 -5.53
C MET A 955 14.58 -19.82 -4.70
N LEU A 956 14.18 -18.72 -4.04
CA LEU A 956 12.98 -18.69 -3.20
C LEU A 956 11.71 -18.91 -4.05
N VAL A 957 11.67 -18.30 -5.23
CA VAL A 957 10.52 -18.38 -6.13
C VAL A 957 10.47 -19.73 -6.82
N ARG A 958 11.55 -20.13 -7.50
CA ARG A 958 11.55 -21.32 -8.36
C ARG A 958 11.81 -22.62 -7.60
N GLY A 959 12.34 -22.58 -6.37
CA GLY A 959 12.82 -23.77 -5.67
C GLY A 959 14.10 -24.36 -6.27
N ARG A 960 14.68 -23.74 -7.32
CA ARG A 960 15.93 -24.17 -7.97
C ARG A 960 16.92 -23.00 -8.14
N PRO A 961 18.24 -23.22 -8.00
CA PRO A 961 19.23 -22.16 -8.13
C PRO A 961 19.23 -21.57 -9.53
N GLY A 962 19.52 -20.28 -9.62
CA GLY A 962 19.74 -19.63 -10.89
C GLY A 962 20.47 -18.30 -10.71
N ASP A 963 21.24 -17.94 -11.74
CA ASP A 963 22.07 -16.73 -11.77
C ASP A 963 21.49 -15.62 -12.66
N THR A 964 20.35 -15.85 -13.31
CA THR A 964 19.65 -14.88 -14.18
C THR A 964 18.16 -14.81 -13.81
N PHE A 965 17.52 -13.70 -14.15
CA PHE A 965 16.08 -13.53 -14.04
C PHE A 965 15.30 -14.64 -14.80
N PRO A 966 14.15 -15.09 -14.26
CA PRO A 966 13.23 -16.03 -14.89
C PRO A 966 12.74 -15.50 -16.25
N VAL A 967 12.51 -16.40 -17.22
CA VAL A 967 11.88 -16.05 -18.51
C VAL A 967 10.35 -16.08 -18.40
N ASP A 968 9.80 -17.07 -17.68
CA ASP A 968 8.37 -17.11 -17.34
C ASP A 968 7.89 -15.83 -16.63
N GLY A 969 6.81 -15.24 -17.16
CA GLY A 969 6.25 -13.96 -16.70
C GLY A 969 5.79 -13.97 -15.25
N ARG A 970 5.11 -15.03 -14.80
CA ARG A 970 4.66 -15.20 -13.41
C ARG A 970 5.84 -15.34 -12.43
N GLU A 971 6.82 -16.19 -12.75
CA GLU A 971 8.03 -16.32 -11.92
C GLU A 971 8.83 -15.01 -11.86
N LEU A 972 8.89 -14.27 -12.98
CA LEU A 972 9.54 -12.96 -13.03
C LEU A 972 8.81 -11.90 -12.18
N ALA A 973 7.48 -11.84 -12.24
CA ALA A 973 6.68 -10.97 -11.38
C ALA A 973 6.88 -11.29 -9.89
N ALA A 974 6.95 -12.57 -9.53
CA ALA A 974 7.24 -12.99 -8.18
C ALA A 974 8.63 -12.59 -7.68
N VAL A 975 9.64 -12.67 -8.55
CA VAL A 975 10.98 -12.14 -8.23
C VAL A 975 10.91 -10.62 -8.01
N GLY A 976 10.17 -9.91 -8.87
CA GLY A 976 9.87 -8.48 -8.74
C GLY A 976 9.34 -8.13 -7.36
N ARG A 977 8.27 -8.79 -6.95
CA ARG A 977 7.64 -8.67 -5.64
C ARG A 977 8.61 -8.88 -4.47
N TYR A 978 9.44 -9.91 -4.52
CA TYR A 978 10.46 -10.13 -3.48
C TYR A 978 11.52 -9.01 -3.44
N LEU A 979 11.87 -8.45 -4.60
CA LEU A 979 12.83 -7.35 -4.67
C LEU A 979 12.26 -5.99 -4.24
N GLY A 980 10.96 -5.90 -3.97
CA GLY A 980 10.27 -4.67 -3.58
C GLY A 980 9.55 -3.97 -4.73
N TYR A 981 9.59 -4.54 -5.94
CA TYR A 981 8.80 -4.04 -7.08
C TYR A 981 7.37 -4.55 -7.04
N GLU A 982 6.44 -3.67 -7.40
CA GLU A 982 5.03 -3.99 -7.47
C GLU A 982 4.68 -4.79 -8.74
N GLU A 983 3.49 -5.41 -8.77
CA GLU A 983 2.98 -6.07 -9.96
C GLU A 983 2.95 -5.11 -11.17
N GLY A 984 3.35 -5.60 -12.35
CA GLY A 984 3.38 -4.78 -13.56
C GLY A 984 4.57 -3.83 -13.72
N HIS A 985 5.53 -3.83 -12.78
CA HIS A 985 6.75 -2.99 -12.80
C HIS A 985 8.02 -3.82 -12.99
N VAL A 986 7.87 -4.98 -13.63
CA VAL A 986 9.00 -5.87 -13.87
C VAL A 986 10.01 -5.21 -14.84
N GLY A 987 9.51 -4.46 -15.81
CA GLY A 987 10.32 -3.64 -16.71
C GLY A 987 11.25 -2.69 -15.93
N GLU A 988 10.70 -1.85 -15.05
CA GLU A 988 11.47 -0.98 -14.14
C GLU A 988 12.50 -1.78 -13.32
N MET A 989 12.13 -2.95 -12.76
CA MET A 989 13.08 -3.78 -12.00
C MET A 989 14.31 -4.16 -12.84
N LEU A 990 14.09 -4.62 -14.08
CA LEU A 990 15.19 -5.01 -14.96
C LEU A 990 16.04 -3.79 -15.35
N ASP A 991 15.42 -2.65 -15.62
CA ASP A 991 16.14 -1.42 -15.94
C ASP A 991 16.98 -0.91 -14.76
N ASP A 992 16.47 -0.98 -13.54
CA ASP A 992 17.20 -0.62 -12.33
C ASP A 992 18.38 -1.56 -12.10
N TYR A 993 18.17 -2.85 -12.30
CA TYR A 993 19.24 -3.82 -12.24
C TYR A 993 20.35 -3.49 -13.23
N ARG A 994 20.01 -3.29 -14.51
CA ARG A 994 20.97 -2.95 -15.56
C ARG A 994 21.69 -1.62 -15.27
N ARG A 995 20.99 -0.59 -14.80
CA ARG A 995 21.58 0.71 -14.45
C ARG A 995 22.57 0.59 -13.29
N ILE A 996 22.20 -0.11 -12.21
CA ILE A 996 23.07 -0.27 -11.03
C ILE A 996 24.32 -1.05 -11.40
N THR A 997 24.16 -2.17 -12.11
CA THR A 997 25.30 -3.01 -12.47
C THR A 997 26.20 -2.34 -13.51
N ARG A 998 25.66 -1.55 -14.44
CA ARG A 998 26.47 -0.73 -15.35
C ARG A 998 27.34 0.30 -14.61
N ARG A 999 26.79 1.03 -13.63
CA ARG A 999 27.59 1.93 -12.75
C ARG A 999 28.67 1.16 -12.00
N ALA A 1000 28.35 0.00 -11.41
CA ALA A 1000 29.36 -0.84 -10.76
C ALA A 1000 30.44 -1.31 -11.73
N ARG A 1001 30.07 -1.60 -12.99
CA ARG A 1001 31.04 -1.96 -14.04
C ARG A 1001 32.01 -0.81 -14.30
N GLY A 1002 31.51 0.41 -14.49
CA GLY A 1002 32.35 1.61 -14.57
C GLY A 1002 33.38 1.71 -13.42
N VAL A 1003 32.97 1.53 -12.16
CA VAL A 1003 33.90 1.53 -11.00
C VAL A 1003 34.91 0.39 -11.08
N VAL A 1004 34.49 -0.81 -11.50
CA VAL A 1004 35.41 -1.95 -11.68
C VAL A 1004 36.43 -1.65 -12.78
N GLU A 1005 36.01 -1.03 -13.89
CA GLU A 1005 36.93 -0.63 -14.95
C GLU A 1005 38.01 0.33 -14.44
N GLU A 1006 37.62 1.32 -13.64
CA GLU A 1006 38.55 2.30 -13.06
C GLU A 1006 39.46 1.68 -11.98
N ILE A 1007 38.91 0.92 -11.02
CA ILE A 1007 39.67 0.49 -9.84
C ILE A 1007 40.41 -0.82 -10.14
N PHE A 1008 39.70 -1.82 -10.67
CA PHE A 1008 40.29 -3.13 -10.95
C PHE A 1008 41.15 -3.12 -12.20
N TYR A 1009 40.71 -2.52 -13.33
CA TYR A 1009 41.47 -2.54 -14.58
C TYR A 1009 42.42 -1.34 -14.76
N GLY A 1010 42.20 -0.22 -14.08
CA GLY A 1010 42.99 1.01 -14.24
C GLY A 1010 42.69 1.81 -15.52
N ALA A 1011 41.49 1.62 -16.09
CA ALA A 1011 41.04 2.21 -17.35
C ALA A 1011 40.70 3.71 -17.28
#